data_AF-A0A4Y7I756-F1
#
_entry.id   AF-A0A4Y7I756-F1
#
_cell.length_a   1.000
_cell.length_b   1.000
_cell.length_c   1.000
_cell.angle_alpha   90.00
_cell.angle_beta   90.00
_cell.angle_gamma   90.00
#
_symmetry.space_group_name_H-M   'P 1'
#
loop_
_entity.id
_entity.type
_entity.pdbx_description
1 polymer ?
#
loop_
_entity_poly.entity_id
_entity_poly.type
_entity_poly.pdbx_seq_one_letter_code
_entity_poly.pdbx_strand_id
1 'polypeptide(L)'
;MIPHELISPSISVNLSSNDVIEKMKKKMDNEVDIFSTLPEALINHILCFLDMKFVVQTSILSRRWRYVWTTVSTLTFNVNEFISPGTVPHSIEMNEVTRFIDKVLLLRGMADIQKFHLHWVDKIFDAYTIRELLKNHLNTWILVSLTRNVQELLIRIDTADNYRYLEIRFPHCLFNSQSLRKLVLDMAGEIQSCVLLPNSIDLPRLKFLSLSSFHIQDVNLINKLISSCPGLESLVLRDIWIQNDDDMNVSIESCELKHLEIISDSELCDPKYNMLKNIRLSTPKLISFICSSYMRQIYCLENLSSLVTATIQMTQEGSTLYKMYPKRMMEFLRGLHDVKELTVTSPDFVQVLGGSPISIEAQSSPQFYYLRRLKLETSFTRGCLRALIYLLKTSPLVEYLFLARYESGLIDAEDDEELGLSLPCLMFHLKHVEIREVKGREDELKFLEFLLKNAIVLEKIVLSYNKIKELHQSEVNCSSSQRKIMARALIWLVLLFFVVVGIVAGEHHHCCKNPPALNSSSGNGLVEEIGGLKTYVSGSLDSKLGILLVSDYFGYEAPNLRNLADKVAAAGYYVVVPDFFHGDPYTPGKDAAVWFQSHGTDKGAVEAKQVIKAIKRKGISAVGAAGMCWGGKVVAELAKSDDLKAAVMMHPSGATVDDIKEIKVPISILGGELDKLSPPALLKQFEEVLSTKPEFDSFVKVFKGVDHGWTLRYNIGDKEAVKQAEKAHHYMLKWLSKYVSVTRDDVHSCSH
;
A
#
# COMPACT_ATOMS: atom_id res chain seq x y z
N MET A 1 -48.57 21.97 15.61
CA MET A 1 -48.24 22.21 14.19
C MET A 1 -46.81 21.71 14.01
N ILE A 2 -46.45 20.61 13.34
CA ILE A 2 -46.90 19.83 12.16
C ILE A 2 -46.31 18.37 12.37
N PRO A 3 -46.76 17.26 11.74
CA PRO A 3 -47.69 16.31 12.37
C PRO A 3 -47.21 14.83 12.30
N HIS A 4 -48.12 13.97 12.74
CA HIS A 4 -48.38 12.57 12.40
C HIS A 4 -47.59 11.84 11.29
N GLU A 5 -47.38 10.55 11.60
CA GLU A 5 -47.30 9.35 10.75
C GLU A 5 -45.92 8.77 10.45
N LEU A 6 -45.55 7.77 11.26
CA LEU A 6 -44.97 6.48 10.84
C LEU A 6 -45.14 5.50 12.01
N ILE A 7 -46.31 4.88 12.08
CA ILE A 7 -46.61 3.75 12.97
C ILE A 7 -45.96 2.50 12.37
N SER A 8 -44.95 1.95 13.05
CA SER A 8 -44.56 0.55 12.89
C SER A 8 -45.45 -0.33 13.78
N PRO A 9 -45.87 -1.52 13.33
CA PRO A 9 -46.84 -2.33 14.06
C PRO A 9 -46.19 -2.96 15.30
N SER A 10 -46.63 -2.52 16.47
CA SER A 10 -46.43 -3.25 17.72
C SER A 10 -47.34 -4.48 17.73
N ILE A 11 -46.77 -5.64 17.44
CA ILE A 11 -47.44 -6.92 17.67
C ILE A 11 -47.32 -7.22 19.16
N SER A 12 -48.36 -6.91 19.93
CA SER A 12 -48.57 -7.49 21.25
C SER A 12 -49.14 -8.90 21.09
N VAL A 13 -48.29 -9.92 21.16
CA VAL A 13 -48.77 -11.30 21.26
C VAL A 13 -49.04 -11.62 22.73
N ASN A 14 -50.31 -11.65 23.08
CA ASN A 14 -50.78 -12.22 24.34
C ASN A 14 -50.72 -13.76 24.19
N LEU A 15 -49.67 -14.39 24.70
CA LEU A 15 -49.53 -15.85 24.71
C LEU A 15 -49.98 -16.39 26.07
N SER A 16 -51.18 -16.97 26.14
CA SER A 16 -51.49 -17.90 27.23
C SER A 16 -50.59 -19.14 27.07
N SER A 17 -49.59 -19.25 27.92
CA SER A 17 -48.40 -20.09 27.77
C SER A 17 -48.61 -21.61 27.64
N ASN A 18 -49.82 -22.15 27.84
CA ASN A 18 -50.00 -23.60 27.92
C ASN A 18 -50.24 -24.29 26.56
N ASP A 19 -50.99 -23.68 25.63
CA ASP A 19 -51.36 -24.33 24.36
C ASP A 19 -50.22 -24.38 23.34
N VAL A 20 -49.34 -23.37 23.33
CA VAL A 20 -48.16 -23.36 22.43
C VAL A 20 -47.11 -24.35 22.93
N ILE A 21 -46.94 -24.48 24.25
CA ILE A 21 -46.03 -25.45 24.86
C ILE A 21 -46.54 -26.88 24.62
N GLU A 22 -47.84 -27.14 24.70
CA GLU A 22 -48.41 -28.46 24.38
C GLU A 22 -48.31 -28.80 22.88
N LYS A 23 -48.55 -27.84 21.98
CA LYS A 23 -48.37 -28.05 20.53
C LYS A 23 -46.91 -28.24 20.14
N MET A 24 -45.97 -27.56 20.78
CA MET A 24 -44.53 -27.77 20.55
C MET A 24 -44.07 -29.12 21.11
N LYS A 25 -44.54 -29.53 22.30
CA LYS A 25 -44.29 -30.88 22.86
C LYS A 25 -44.80 -31.99 21.94
N LYS A 26 -46.04 -31.90 21.47
CA LYS A 26 -46.63 -32.88 20.52
C LYS A 26 -45.92 -32.94 19.17
N LYS A 27 -45.27 -31.86 18.74
CA LYS A 27 -44.51 -31.82 17.47
C LYS A 27 -43.10 -32.37 17.63
N MET A 28 -42.46 -32.16 18.79
CA MET A 28 -41.16 -32.73 19.16
C MET A 28 -41.23 -34.25 19.41
N ASP A 29 -42.34 -34.78 19.94
CA ASP A 29 -42.50 -36.23 20.19
C ASP A 29 -42.50 -37.09 18.90
N ASN A 30 -42.70 -36.47 17.72
CA ASN A 30 -42.70 -37.14 16.42
C ASN A 30 -41.45 -36.86 15.56
N GLU A 31 -40.52 -36.00 16.01
CA GLU A 31 -39.23 -35.79 15.34
C GLU A 31 -38.21 -36.79 15.91
N VAL A 32 -37.55 -37.56 15.03
CA VAL A 32 -36.46 -38.45 15.43
C VAL A 32 -35.42 -37.61 16.18
N ASP A 33 -35.05 -38.02 17.40
CA ASP A 33 -34.03 -37.34 18.20
C ASP A 33 -32.64 -37.51 17.54
N ILE A 34 -32.37 -36.64 16.56
CA ILE A 34 -31.14 -36.64 15.77
C ILE A 34 -29.93 -36.43 16.71
N PHE A 35 -30.08 -35.61 17.75
CA PHE A 35 -29.01 -35.30 18.70
C PHE A 35 -28.60 -36.51 19.54
N SER A 36 -29.54 -37.37 19.94
CA SER A 36 -29.20 -38.64 20.61
C SER A 36 -28.57 -39.69 19.69
N THR A 37 -28.68 -39.53 18.36
CA THR A 37 -28.04 -40.43 17.37
C THR A 37 -26.63 -40.00 16.97
N LEU A 38 -26.19 -38.78 17.30
CA LEU A 38 -24.87 -38.27 16.92
C LEU A 38 -23.71 -39.06 17.55
N PRO A 39 -22.66 -39.39 16.78
CA PRO A 39 -21.40 -39.91 17.32
C PRO A 39 -20.82 -39.00 18.41
N GLU A 40 -20.22 -39.59 19.45
CA GLU A 40 -19.66 -38.85 20.60
C GLU A 40 -18.58 -37.83 20.16
N ALA A 41 -17.80 -38.16 19.13
CA ALA A 41 -16.82 -37.24 18.55
C ALA A 41 -17.45 -35.94 17.99
N LEU A 42 -18.63 -36.03 17.35
CA LEU A 42 -19.35 -34.87 16.84
C LEU A 42 -19.99 -34.08 17.98
N ILE A 43 -20.52 -34.77 19.00
CA ILE A 43 -21.05 -34.10 20.19
C ILE A 43 -19.94 -33.29 20.88
N ASN A 44 -18.78 -33.90 21.12
CA ASN A 44 -17.64 -33.21 21.71
C ASN A 44 -17.17 -32.04 20.85
N HIS A 45 -17.17 -32.18 19.51
CA HIS A 45 -16.85 -31.08 18.61
C HIS A 45 -17.84 -29.92 18.74
N ILE A 46 -19.15 -30.18 18.80
CA ILE A 46 -20.19 -29.16 18.99
C ILE A 46 -20.03 -28.46 20.34
N LEU A 47 -19.83 -29.23 21.42
CA LEU A 47 -19.70 -28.70 22.77
C LEU A 47 -18.45 -27.83 22.95
N CYS A 48 -17.37 -28.06 22.20
CA CYS A 48 -16.18 -27.21 22.22
C CYS A 48 -16.42 -25.74 21.82
N PHE A 49 -17.57 -25.42 21.20
CA PHE A 49 -17.95 -24.05 20.86
C PHE A 49 -18.77 -23.34 21.95
N LEU A 50 -19.11 -24.02 23.05
CA LEU A 50 -20.00 -23.50 24.10
C LEU A 50 -19.22 -23.19 25.39
N ASP A 51 -19.76 -22.27 26.19
CA ASP A 51 -19.31 -22.05 27.56
C ASP A 51 -19.59 -23.26 28.44
N MET A 52 -18.68 -23.59 29.37
CA MET A 52 -18.80 -24.75 30.23
C MET A 52 -20.07 -24.76 31.07
N LYS A 53 -20.65 -23.60 31.39
CA LYS A 53 -21.99 -23.50 32.01
C LYS A 53 -23.03 -24.27 31.19
N PHE A 54 -23.12 -23.98 29.89
CA PHE A 54 -24.07 -24.61 28.98
C PHE A 54 -23.69 -26.06 28.67
N VAL A 55 -22.39 -26.35 28.52
CA VAL A 55 -21.89 -27.72 28.32
C VAL A 55 -22.32 -28.64 29.46
N VAL A 56 -22.15 -28.22 30.72
CA VAL A 56 -22.57 -29.00 31.89
C VAL A 56 -24.10 -29.10 31.96
N GLN A 57 -24.84 -28.03 31.59
CA GLN A 57 -26.31 -28.09 31.55
C GLN A 57 -26.84 -29.15 30.60
N THR A 58 -26.12 -29.48 29.52
CA THR A 58 -26.53 -30.59 28.62
C THR A 58 -26.63 -31.94 29.32
N SER A 59 -26.00 -32.11 30.50
CA SER A 59 -26.06 -33.35 31.29
C SER A 59 -27.47 -33.75 31.73
N ILE A 60 -28.44 -32.81 31.72
CA ILE A 60 -29.83 -33.08 32.08
C ILE A 60 -30.67 -33.59 30.90
N LEU A 61 -30.17 -33.49 29.66
CA LEU A 61 -30.93 -33.84 28.46
C LEU A 61 -31.27 -35.34 28.41
N SER A 62 -30.29 -36.20 28.68
CA SER A 62 -30.52 -37.65 28.79
C SER A 62 -29.41 -38.36 29.54
N ARG A 63 -29.59 -39.66 29.83
CA ARG A 63 -28.56 -40.51 30.45
C ARG A 63 -27.25 -40.54 29.65
N ARG A 64 -27.34 -40.42 28.31
CA ARG A 64 -26.17 -40.39 27.42
C ARG A 64 -25.35 -39.12 27.63
N TRP A 65 -26.00 -37.97 27.80
CA TRP A 65 -25.35 -36.67 27.91
C TRP A 65 -24.78 -36.39 29.31
N ARG A 66 -25.18 -37.16 30.32
CA ARG A 66 -24.83 -36.96 31.74
C ARG A 66 -23.33 -36.71 31.99
N TYR A 67 -22.46 -37.39 31.26
CA TYR A 67 -21.00 -37.32 31.46
C TYR A 67 -20.23 -36.83 30.23
N VAL A 68 -20.89 -36.44 29.14
CA VAL A 68 -20.18 -36.04 27.91
C VAL A 68 -19.28 -34.82 28.16
N TRP A 69 -19.74 -33.90 28.99
CA TRP A 69 -18.97 -32.72 29.39
C TRP A 69 -17.61 -33.07 30.02
N THR A 70 -17.41 -34.28 30.56
CA THR A 70 -16.13 -34.67 31.18
C THR A 70 -15.03 -34.95 30.14
N THR A 71 -15.37 -35.14 28.86
CA THR A 71 -14.40 -35.45 27.80
C THR A 71 -14.15 -34.25 26.86
N VAL A 72 -14.92 -33.17 26.98
CA VAL A 72 -14.80 -31.95 26.16
C VAL A 72 -13.46 -31.26 26.42
N SER A 73 -12.60 -31.15 25.40
CA SER A 73 -11.20 -30.67 25.51
C SER A 73 -11.06 -29.14 25.61
N THR A 74 -12.12 -28.39 25.30
CA THR A 74 -12.15 -26.91 25.34
C THR A 74 -12.99 -26.46 26.52
N LEU A 75 -12.35 -25.86 27.51
CA LEU A 75 -12.97 -25.38 28.73
C LEU A 75 -12.98 -23.84 28.68
N THR A 76 -14.13 -23.26 28.35
CA THR A 76 -14.33 -21.81 28.39
C THR A 76 -15.24 -21.47 29.56
N PHE A 77 -14.83 -20.50 30.36
CA PHE A 77 -15.58 -19.97 31.50
C PHE A 77 -15.71 -18.46 31.35
N ASN A 78 -16.89 -17.99 31.00
CA ASN A 78 -17.26 -16.59 30.97
C ASN A 78 -18.14 -16.28 32.17
N VAL A 79 -17.59 -15.50 33.10
CA VAL A 79 -18.24 -15.19 34.38
C VAL A 79 -19.53 -14.39 34.18
N ASN A 80 -19.60 -13.58 33.13
CA ASN A 80 -20.79 -12.80 32.80
C ASN A 80 -22.01 -13.67 32.47
N GLU A 81 -21.80 -14.91 32.01
CA GLU A 81 -22.90 -15.85 31.78
C GLU A 81 -23.58 -16.27 33.07
N PHE A 82 -22.91 -16.16 34.23
CA PHE A 82 -23.47 -16.53 35.53
C PHE A 82 -24.29 -15.40 36.17
N ILE A 83 -24.14 -14.18 35.67
CA ILE A 83 -24.83 -12.99 36.20
C ILE A 83 -26.14 -12.78 35.44
N SER A 84 -27.25 -12.61 36.15
CA SER A 84 -28.53 -12.29 35.50
C SER A 84 -28.56 -10.81 35.04
N PRO A 85 -29.11 -10.50 33.85
CA PRO A 85 -29.19 -9.12 33.37
C PRO A 85 -30.01 -8.25 34.33
N GLY A 86 -29.43 -7.13 34.78
CA GLY A 86 -30.14 -6.11 35.58
C GLY A 86 -30.16 -6.34 37.11
N THR A 87 -29.56 -7.41 37.60
CA THR A 87 -29.26 -7.60 39.04
C THR A 87 -27.90 -7.03 39.39
N VAL A 88 -27.73 -6.50 40.61
CA VAL A 88 -26.41 -6.18 41.18
C VAL A 88 -25.88 -7.46 41.82
N PRO A 89 -24.83 -8.09 41.27
CA PRO A 89 -24.24 -9.27 41.87
C PRO A 89 -23.92 -9.08 43.36
N HIS A 90 -24.39 -10.00 44.19
CA HIS A 90 -23.98 -10.11 45.58
C HIS A 90 -22.78 -11.06 45.69
N SER A 91 -21.95 -10.92 46.73
CA SER A 91 -20.78 -11.79 47.00
C SER A 91 -21.10 -13.31 47.02
N ILE A 92 -22.37 -13.67 47.17
CA ILE A 92 -22.90 -15.03 47.09
C ILE A 92 -22.73 -15.62 45.68
N GLU A 93 -23.01 -14.85 44.62
CA GLU A 93 -22.92 -15.31 43.22
C GLU A 93 -21.48 -15.65 42.83
N MET A 94 -20.51 -14.90 43.35
CA MET A 94 -19.08 -15.14 43.11
C MET A 94 -18.60 -16.48 43.65
N ASN A 95 -19.06 -16.85 44.85
CA ASN A 95 -18.79 -18.17 45.42
C ASN A 95 -19.44 -19.31 44.63
N GLU A 96 -20.54 -19.04 43.92
CA GLU A 96 -21.16 -20.03 43.03
C GLU A 96 -20.34 -20.27 41.78
N VAL A 97 -19.81 -19.20 41.16
CA VAL A 97 -18.94 -19.29 39.99
C VAL A 97 -17.66 -20.04 40.32
N THR A 98 -16.95 -19.66 41.39
CA THR A 98 -15.71 -20.36 41.78
C THR A 98 -15.95 -21.83 42.08
N ARG A 99 -17.01 -22.12 42.86
CA ARG A 99 -17.41 -23.50 43.19
C ARG A 99 -17.81 -24.30 41.96
N PHE A 100 -18.43 -23.66 40.96
CA PHE A 100 -18.74 -24.30 39.69
C PHE A 100 -17.47 -24.71 38.96
N ILE A 101 -16.51 -23.79 38.79
CA ILE A 101 -15.24 -24.06 38.11
C ILE A 101 -14.45 -25.15 38.86
N ASP A 102 -14.35 -25.04 40.19
CA ASP A 102 -13.71 -26.04 41.05
C ASP A 102 -14.32 -27.44 40.84
N LYS A 103 -15.66 -27.54 40.83
CA LYS A 103 -16.36 -28.81 40.60
C LYS A 103 -16.14 -29.35 39.21
N VAL A 104 -16.17 -28.52 38.18
CA VAL A 104 -15.91 -28.95 36.79
C VAL A 104 -14.51 -29.53 36.69
N LEU A 105 -13.50 -28.82 37.19
CA LEU A 105 -12.11 -29.25 37.14
C LEU A 105 -11.85 -30.52 37.96
N LEU A 106 -12.51 -30.66 39.12
CA LEU A 106 -12.40 -31.84 39.98
C LEU A 106 -13.05 -33.09 39.35
N LEU A 107 -14.24 -32.93 38.77
CA LEU A 107 -15.08 -34.06 38.34
C LEU A 107 -14.82 -34.49 36.88
N ARG A 108 -14.11 -33.69 36.09
CA ARG A 108 -13.80 -34.00 34.68
C ARG A 108 -12.90 -35.24 34.47
N GLY A 109 -12.23 -35.73 35.51
CA GLY A 109 -11.27 -36.85 35.39
C GLY A 109 -10.03 -36.45 34.59
N MET A 110 -9.08 -37.37 34.34
CA MET A 110 -7.70 -37.09 33.88
C MET A 110 -7.53 -36.72 32.40
N ALA A 111 -8.60 -36.49 31.65
CA ALA A 111 -8.50 -36.19 30.21
C ALA A 111 -7.72 -34.90 29.95
N ASP A 112 -6.93 -34.89 28.88
CA ASP A 112 -6.18 -33.71 28.45
C ASP A 112 -7.12 -32.52 28.18
N ILE A 113 -6.61 -31.33 28.46
CA ILE A 113 -7.23 -30.07 28.16
C ILE A 113 -6.49 -29.49 26.95
N GLN A 114 -7.21 -29.17 25.88
CA GLN A 114 -6.62 -28.48 24.75
C GLN A 114 -6.62 -26.98 25.01
N LYS A 115 -7.77 -26.44 25.47
CA LYS A 115 -7.95 -25.01 25.73
C LYS A 115 -8.56 -24.79 27.10
N PHE A 116 -7.98 -23.88 27.88
CA PHE A 116 -8.55 -23.36 29.11
C PHE A 116 -8.64 -21.84 28.99
N HIS A 117 -9.86 -21.32 28.85
CA HIS A 117 -10.13 -19.90 28.72
C HIS A 117 -10.97 -19.42 29.89
N LEU A 118 -10.45 -18.48 30.65
CA LEU A 118 -11.16 -17.80 31.72
C LEU A 118 -11.35 -16.33 31.31
N HIS A 119 -12.61 -15.93 31.17
CA HIS A 119 -13.01 -14.56 30.91
C HIS A 119 -13.75 -14.03 32.14
N TRP A 120 -13.08 -13.15 32.87
CA TRP A 120 -13.60 -12.45 34.02
C TRP A 120 -13.68 -10.97 33.68
N VAL A 121 -14.86 -10.46 33.35
CA VAL A 121 -15.05 -9.03 33.07
C VAL A 121 -16.05 -8.50 34.06
N ASP A 122 -15.56 -7.77 35.06
CA ASP A 122 -16.35 -7.40 36.21
C ASP A 122 -16.24 -5.91 36.52
N LYS A 123 -17.36 -5.22 36.34
CA LYS A 123 -17.52 -3.80 36.71
C LYS A 123 -18.21 -3.63 38.07
N ILE A 124 -18.46 -4.72 38.80
CA ILE A 124 -19.48 -4.79 39.83
C ILE A 124 -18.92 -5.28 41.18
N PHE A 125 -18.05 -6.30 41.24
CA PHE A 125 -17.49 -6.76 42.52
C PHE A 125 -16.33 -5.87 43.01
N ASP A 126 -16.14 -5.85 44.34
CA ASP A 126 -15.08 -5.07 44.97
C ASP A 126 -13.67 -5.71 44.80
N ALA A 127 -12.62 -4.90 44.89
CA ALA A 127 -11.23 -5.37 44.75
C ALA A 127 -10.84 -6.46 45.74
N TYR A 128 -11.42 -6.42 46.95
CA TYR A 128 -11.08 -7.38 47.98
C TYR A 128 -11.54 -8.78 47.59
N THR A 129 -12.77 -8.88 47.08
CA THR A 129 -13.35 -10.15 46.64
C THR A 129 -12.59 -10.68 45.43
N ILE A 130 -12.26 -9.83 44.45
CA ILE A 130 -11.45 -10.23 43.27
C ILE A 130 -10.06 -10.71 43.72
N ARG A 131 -9.40 -9.99 44.64
CA ARG A 131 -8.10 -10.37 45.19
C ARG A 131 -8.14 -11.74 45.85
N GLU A 132 -9.13 -12.00 46.70
CA GLU A 132 -9.27 -13.29 47.36
C GLU A 132 -9.56 -14.43 46.37
N LEU A 133 -10.39 -14.18 45.35
CA LEU A 133 -10.62 -15.15 44.28
C LEU A 133 -9.34 -15.50 43.53
N LEU A 134 -8.56 -14.49 43.15
CA LEU A 134 -7.31 -14.68 42.42
C LEU A 134 -6.28 -15.43 43.25
N LYS A 135 -6.19 -15.08 44.52
CA LYS A 135 -5.27 -15.71 45.45
C LYS A 135 -5.63 -17.17 45.73
N ASN A 136 -6.92 -17.48 45.90
CA ASN A 136 -7.37 -18.78 46.40
C ASN A 136 -7.71 -19.79 45.29
N HIS A 137 -8.20 -19.32 44.13
CA HIS A 137 -8.72 -20.21 43.09
C HIS A 137 -7.92 -20.20 41.80
N LEU A 138 -7.51 -19.02 41.29
CA LEU A 138 -6.88 -18.92 39.96
C LEU A 138 -5.65 -19.82 39.82
N ASN A 139 -4.76 -19.79 40.81
CA ASN A 139 -3.55 -20.63 40.81
C ASN A 139 -3.89 -22.12 40.80
N THR A 140 -4.90 -22.53 41.56
CA THR A 140 -5.38 -23.91 41.58
C THR A 140 -5.89 -24.32 40.20
N TRP A 141 -6.67 -23.47 39.53
CA TRP A 141 -7.19 -23.74 38.20
C TRP A 141 -6.08 -23.85 37.15
N ILE A 142 -5.10 -22.94 37.20
CA ILE A 142 -3.93 -23.00 36.33
C ILE A 142 -3.16 -24.31 36.57
N LEU A 143 -2.86 -24.63 37.83
CA LEU A 143 -2.15 -25.86 38.19
C LEU A 143 -2.87 -27.10 37.67
N VAL A 144 -4.18 -27.21 37.91
CA VAL A 144 -4.97 -28.34 37.41
C VAL A 144 -4.91 -28.39 35.89
N SER A 145 -5.07 -27.27 35.18
CA SER A 145 -4.98 -27.25 33.72
C SER A 145 -3.61 -27.70 33.19
N LEU A 146 -2.53 -27.29 33.84
CA LEU A 146 -1.15 -27.67 33.51
C LEU A 146 -0.92 -29.18 33.72
N THR A 147 -1.43 -29.76 34.80
CA THR A 147 -1.34 -31.22 35.03
C THR A 147 -2.09 -32.04 33.98
N ARG A 148 -2.95 -31.40 33.18
CA ARG A 148 -3.73 -32.01 32.08
C ARG A 148 -3.28 -31.53 30.71
N ASN A 149 -2.00 -31.21 30.58
CA ASN A 149 -1.34 -30.90 29.31
C ASN A 149 -2.00 -29.76 28.51
N VAL A 150 -2.52 -28.74 29.19
CA VAL A 150 -3.11 -27.56 28.52
C VAL A 150 -2.20 -27.00 27.43
N GLN A 151 -2.76 -26.80 26.23
CA GLN A 151 -2.03 -26.28 25.07
C GLN A 151 -2.29 -24.78 24.86
N GLU A 152 -3.51 -24.32 25.11
CA GLU A 152 -3.89 -22.91 25.05
C GLU A 152 -4.44 -22.48 26.41
N LEU A 153 -3.74 -21.57 27.08
CA LEU A 153 -4.19 -20.95 28.33
C LEU A 153 -4.48 -19.47 28.08
N LEU A 154 -5.73 -19.06 28.29
CA LEU A 154 -6.16 -17.67 28.25
C LEU A 154 -6.79 -17.31 29.58
N ILE A 155 -6.25 -16.28 30.22
CA ILE A 155 -6.80 -15.68 31.44
C ILE A 155 -6.95 -14.20 31.15
N ARG A 156 -8.20 -13.75 31.09
CA ARG A 156 -8.56 -12.35 30.97
C ARG A 156 -9.36 -11.92 32.18
N ILE A 157 -8.88 -10.89 32.84
CA ILE A 157 -9.46 -10.32 34.05
C ILE A 157 -9.52 -8.82 33.86
N ASP A 158 -10.74 -8.30 33.76
CA ASP A 158 -11.07 -6.90 33.58
C ASP A 158 -11.84 -6.44 34.81
N THR A 159 -11.35 -5.39 35.48
CA THR A 159 -11.87 -4.90 36.76
C THR A 159 -12.24 -3.43 36.68
N ALA A 160 -13.23 -2.99 37.48
CA ALA A 160 -13.66 -1.59 37.56
C ALA A 160 -12.55 -0.57 37.88
N ASP A 161 -12.78 0.68 37.47
CA ASP A 161 -11.83 1.82 37.40
C ASP A 161 -11.32 2.37 38.77
N ASN A 162 -11.33 1.59 39.86
CA ASN A 162 -11.04 2.10 41.22
C ASN A 162 -9.87 1.40 41.93
N TYR A 163 -9.05 0.61 41.22
CA TYR A 163 -8.08 -0.28 41.86
C TYR A 163 -6.65 0.00 41.41
N ARG A 164 -5.83 0.57 42.30
CA ARG A 164 -4.49 1.03 41.92
C ARG A 164 -3.36 0.00 42.01
N TYR A 165 -3.55 -1.17 42.65
CA TYR A 165 -2.49 -2.19 42.73
C TYR A 165 -2.98 -3.58 43.20
N LEU A 166 -2.67 -4.63 42.44
CA LEU A 166 -2.92 -6.03 42.82
C LEU A 166 -1.68 -6.87 42.52
N GLU A 167 -1.10 -7.52 43.53
CA GLU A 167 0.02 -8.43 43.29
C GLU A 167 -0.52 -9.81 42.86
N ILE A 168 -0.19 -10.24 41.65
CA ILE A 168 -0.62 -11.54 41.12
C ILE A 168 0.61 -12.43 40.99
N ARG A 169 0.58 -13.56 41.71
CA ARG A 169 1.65 -14.57 41.66
C ARG A 169 1.15 -15.80 40.94
N PHE A 170 1.61 -15.99 39.72
CA PHE A 170 1.37 -17.21 38.95
C PHE A 170 2.24 -18.38 39.44
N PRO A 171 1.79 -19.63 39.29
CA PRO A 171 2.60 -20.78 39.67
C PRO A 171 3.85 -20.91 38.79
N HIS A 172 5.00 -21.25 39.39
CA HIS A 172 6.28 -21.37 38.68
C HIS A 172 6.23 -22.33 37.47
N CYS A 173 5.45 -23.41 37.56
CA CYS A 173 5.30 -24.40 36.50
C CYS A 173 4.56 -23.86 35.26
N LEU A 174 3.83 -22.73 35.37
CA LEU A 174 3.23 -22.07 34.22
C LEU A 174 4.30 -21.69 33.18
N PHE A 175 5.40 -21.10 33.68
CA PHE A 175 6.53 -20.64 32.87
C PHE A 175 7.57 -21.74 32.60
N ASN A 176 7.28 -22.99 32.95
CA ASN A 176 8.13 -24.16 32.67
C ASN A 176 7.32 -25.27 31.98
N SER A 177 6.18 -24.91 31.37
CA SER A 177 5.25 -25.86 30.76
C SER A 177 5.77 -26.43 29.45
N GLN A 178 5.70 -27.75 29.32
CA GLN A 178 6.15 -28.51 28.15
C GLN A 178 5.04 -28.75 27.11
N SER A 179 3.81 -28.34 27.42
CA SER A 179 2.61 -28.54 26.59
C SER A 179 2.07 -27.24 25.99
N LEU A 180 2.31 -26.10 26.64
CA LEU A 180 1.77 -24.80 26.23
C LEU A 180 2.29 -24.36 24.85
N ARG A 181 1.34 -23.99 23.99
CA ARG A 181 1.54 -23.42 22.65
C ARG A 181 1.06 -21.96 22.57
N LYS A 182 0.05 -21.61 23.36
CA LYS A 182 -0.51 -20.25 23.45
C LYS A 182 -0.72 -19.87 24.90
N LEU A 183 -0.17 -18.73 25.30
CA LEU A 183 -0.36 -18.14 26.62
C LEU A 183 -0.85 -16.70 26.46
N VAL A 184 -2.02 -16.41 27.02
CA VAL A 184 -2.61 -15.07 27.07
C VAL A 184 -2.91 -14.74 28.52
N LEU A 185 -2.27 -13.72 29.05
CA LEU A 185 -2.52 -13.19 30.38
C LEU A 185 -2.87 -11.71 30.22
N ASP A 186 -4.14 -11.38 30.41
CA ASP A 186 -4.71 -10.06 30.19
C ASP A 186 -5.35 -9.57 31.50
N MET A 187 -4.72 -8.58 32.14
CA MET A 187 -5.15 -8.04 33.44
C MET A 187 -5.67 -6.60 33.30
N ALA A 188 -6.60 -6.39 32.37
CA ALA A 188 -7.21 -5.10 32.06
C ALA A 188 -7.87 -4.40 33.28
N GLY A 189 -7.87 -3.07 33.28
CA GLY A 189 -8.37 -2.19 34.36
C GLY A 189 -7.28 -1.22 34.87
N GLU A 190 -7.59 -0.33 35.83
CA GLU A 190 -6.56 0.53 36.47
C GLU A 190 -5.53 -0.27 37.33
N ILE A 191 -5.65 -1.60 37.35
CA ILE A 191 -4.82 -2.47 38.17
C ILE A 191 -3.40 -2.54 37.62
N GLN A 192 -2.48 -1.93 38.34
CA GLN A 192 -1.06 -2.26 38.23
C GLN A 192 -0.84 -3.66 38.82
N SER A 193 -0.82 -4.68 37.96
CA SER A 193 -0.56 -6.05 38.37
C SER A 193 0.93 -6.34 38.41
N CYS A 194 1.52 -6.46 39.60
CA CYS A 194 2.93 -6.88 39.69
C CYS A 194 3.05 -8.39 39.45
N VAL A 195 3.81 -8.78 38.42
CA VAL A 195 4.12 -10.18 38.13
C VAL A 195 5.54 -10.50 38.55
N LEU A 196 5.65 -11.44 39.48
CA LEU A 196 6.92 -12.06 39.85
C LEU A 196 7.21 -13.20 38.87
N LEU A 197 8.01 -12.92 37.84
CA LEU A 197 8.51 -13.94 36.94
C LEU A 197 9.51 -14.84 37.68
N PRO A 198 9.48 -16.17 37.47
CA PRO A 198 10.38 -17.08 38.13
C PRO A 198 11.81 -16.98 37.57
N ASN A 199 12.80 -17.30 38.40
CA ASN A 199 14.21 -17.29 37.98
C ASN A 199 14.53 -18.32 36.89
N SER A 200 13.73 -19.38 36.71
CA SER A 200 13.87 -20.37 35.64
C SER A 200 12.60 -20.34 34.79
N ILE A 201 12.78 -20.14 33.49
CA ILE A 201 11.73 -20.07 32.48
C ILE A 201 12.16 -20.98 31.33
N ASP A 202 11.26 -21.87 30.90
CA ASP A 202 11.46 -22.75 29.75
C ASP A 202 10.10 -23.08 29.12
N LEU A 203 9.83 -22.53 27.94
CA LEU A 203 8.56 -22.68 27.24
C LEU A 203 8.80 -23.16 25.79
N PRO A 204 9.28 -24.41 25.60
CA PRO A 204 9.89 -24.85 24.35
C PRO A 204 8.88 -25.00 23.20
N ARG A 205 7.59 -25.12 23.49
CA ARG A 205 6.53 -25.28 22.50
C ARG A 205 5.68 -24.02 22.28
N LEU A 206 5.98 -22.94 23.00
CA LEU A 206 5.19 -21.72 22.95
C LEU A 206 5.37 -21.01 21.61
N LYS A 207 4.26 -20.74 20.94
CA LYS A 207 4.19 -20.06 19.64
C LYS A 207 3.54 -18.69 19.73
N PHE A 208 2.68 -18.48 20.73
CA PHE A 208 1.96 -17.22 20.94
C PHE A 208 2.03 -16.82 22.42
N LEU A 209 2.53 -15.61 22.68
CA LEU A 209 2.56 -15.00 24.00
C LEU A 209 1.88 -13.63 23.95
N SER A 210 0.89 -13.41 24.82
CA SER A 210 0.28 -12.10 25.02
C SER A 210 0.24 -11.77 26.49
N LEU A 211 0.77 -10.61 26.82
CA LEU A 211 0.87 -10.06 28.17
C LEU A 211 0.26 -8.66 28.15
N SER A 212 -0.75 -8.41 29.00
CA SER A 212 -1.38 -7.10 29.15
C SER A 212 -1.38 -6.63 30.59
N SER A 213 -1.07 -5.34 30.81
CA SER A 213 -1.26 -4.63 32.07
C SER A 213 -0.42 -5.21 33.21
N PHE A 214 0.89 -5.36 32.98
CA PHE A 214 1.83 -5.93 33.95
C PHE A 214 2.94 -4.97 34.36
N HIS A 215 3.19 -4.91 35.67
CA HIS A 215 4.38 -4.31 36.25
C HIS A 215 5.45 -5.37 36.49
N ILE A 216 6.63 -5.19 35.86
CA ILE A 216 7.79 -6.08 35.96
C ILE A 216 8.90 -5.33 36.72
N GLN A 217 9.43 -5.96 37.76
CA GLN A 217 10.44 -5.34 38.63
C GLN A 217 11.83 -5.22 38.01
N ASP A 218 12.18 -6.11 37.06
CA ASP A 218 13.49 -6.18 36.45
C ASP A 218 13.38 -6.46 34.95
N VAL A 219 13.99 -5.58 34.15
CA VAL A 219 14.11 -5.69 32.68
C VAL A 219 14.76 -7.01 32.22
N ASN A 220 15.64 -7.59 33.03
CA ASN A 220 16.27 -8.86 32.71
C ASN A 220 15.26 -10.01 32.68
N LEU A 221 14.18 -9.92 33.46
CA LEU A 221 13.15 -10.96 33.51
C LEU A 221 12.32 -11.00 32.23
N ILE A 222 11.98 -9.85 31.63
CA ILE A 222 11.24 -9.82 30.37
C ILE A 222 12.14 -10.31 29.21
N ASN A 223 13.40 -9.88 29.18
CA ASN A 223 14.37 -10.34 28.19
C ASN A 223 14.56 -11.86 28.30
N LYS A 224 14.66 -12.38 29.53
CA LYS A 224 14.73 -13.82 29.80
C LYS A 224 13.48 -14.56 29.38
N LEU A 225 12.29 -14.03 29.63
CA LEU A 225 11.02 -14.64 29.22
C LEU A 225 10.97 -14.83 27.70
N ILE A 226 11.33 -13.79 26.95
CA ILE A 226 11.34 -13.80 25.48
C ILE A 226 12.40 -14.78 24.96
N SER A 227 13.63 -14.73 25.50
CA SER A 227 14.73 -15.62 25.06
C SER A 227 14.49 -17.10 25.40
N SER A 228 13.60 -17.39 26.35
CA SER A 228 13.26 -18.76 26.79
C SER A 228 12.12 -19.40 25.96
N CYS A 229 11.71 -18.76 24.87
CA CYS A 229 10.65 -19.24 23.97
C CYS A 229 11.20 -19.42 22.54
N PRO A 230 11.95 -20.49 22.23
CA PRO A 230 12.67 -20.62 20.96
C PRO A 230 11.77 -20.72 19.72
N GLY A 231 10.52 -21.19 19.88
CA GLY A 231 9.54 -21.34 18.79
C GLY A 231 8.51 -20.21 18.71
N LEU A 232 8.75 -19.06 19.35
CA LEU A 232 7.76 -17.98 19.46
C LEU A 232 7.52 -17.30 18.10
N GLU A 233 6.30 -17.42 17.57
CA GLU A 233 5.89 -16.85 16.28
C GLU A 233 5.15 -15.51 16.44
N SER A 234 4.49 -15.26 17.58
CA SER A 234 3.70 -14.07 17.85
C SER A 234 3.86 -13.58 19.29
N LEU A 235 4.15 -12.29 19.46
CA LEU A 235 4.33 -11.64 20.74
C LEU A 235 3.47 -10.37 20.83
N VAL A 236 2.67 -10.25 21.88
CA VAL A 236 1.86 -9.06 22.18
C VAL A 236 2.20 -8.57 23.58
N LEU A 237 2.68 -7.33 23.67
CA LEU A 237 3.00 -6.63 24.91
C LEU A 237 2.13 -5.39 24.98
N ARG A 238 1.16 -5.37 25.90
CA ARG A 238 0.23 -4.25 26.11
C ARG A 238 0.40 -3.73 27.53
N ASP A 239 0.58 -2.43 27.68
CA ASP A 239 0.70 -1.73 28.95
C ASP A 239 1.67 -2.44 29.92
N ILE A 240 2.89 -2.72 29.43
CA ILE A 240 3.95 -3.35 30.22
C ILE A 240 4.81 -2.24 30.86
N TRP A 241 4.77 -2.17 32.19
CA TRP A 241 5.54 -1.22 32.98
C TRP A 241 6.78 -1.92 33.56
N ILE A 242 7.94 -1.29 33.45
CA ILE A 242 9.19 -1.84 33.98
C ILE A 242 9.86 -0.80 34.86
N GLN A 243 10.19 -1.17 36.09
CA GLN A 243 11.06 -0.35 36.92
C GLN A 243 12.47 -0.39 36.33
N ASN A 244 12.86 0.67 35.63
CA ASN A 244 14.12 0.69 34.91
C ASN A 244 14.97 1.93 35.19
N ASP A 245 16.27 1.70 35.32
CA ASP A 245 17.30 2.74 35.23
C ASP A 245 17.47 3.16 33.76
N ASP A 246 18.00 4.36 33.52
CA ASP A 246 18.09 4.95 32.18
C ASP A 246 18.94 4.14 31.16
N ASP A 247 19.81 3.24 31.64
CA ASP A 247 20.83 2.55 30.81
C ASP A 247 20.42 1.17 30.28
N MET A 248 19.28 0.61 30.70
CA MET A 248 18.92 -0.78 30.33
C MET A 248 17.85 -0.83 29.23
N ASN A 249 17.97 -1.81 28.34
CA ASN A 249 17.11 -1.96 27.16
C ASN A 249 16.27 -3.24 27.23
N VAL A 250 14.98 -3.16 26.88
CA VAL A 250 14.21 -4.35 26.52
C VAL A 250 14.65 -4.80 25.14
N SER A 251 15.23 -6.00 25.06
CA SER A 251 15.78 -6.56 23.83
C SER A 251 14.90 -7.73 23.37
N ILE A 252 14.22 -7.54 22.25
CA ILE A 252 13.39 -8.55 21.62
C ILE A 252 14.17 -9.12 20.43
N GLU A 253 14.88 -10.20 20.70
CA GLU A 253 15.71 -10.91 19.73
C GLU A 253 15.11 -12.29 19.47
N SER A 254 14.62 -12.53 18.26
CA SER A 254 14.02 -13.81 17.89
C SER A 254 14.14 -14.09 16.39
N CYS A 255 14.58 -15.30 16.06
CA CYS A 255 14.69 -15.77 14.68
C CYS A 255 13.39 -16.34 14.11
N GLU A 256 12.36 -16.58 14.92
CA GLU A 256 11.08 -17.19 14.51
C GLU A 256 9.88 -16.25 14.60
N LEU A 257 10.06 -15.07 15.22
CA LEU A 257 8.97 -14.12 15.43
C LEU A 257 8.47 -13.55 14.10
N LYS A 258 7.17 -13.71 13.84
CA LYS A 258 6.47 -13.23 12.63
C LYS A 258 5.55 -12.05 12.91
N HIS A 259 5.01 -11.95 14.12
CA HIS A 259 4.11 -10.88 14.52
C HIS A 259 4.51 -10.29 15.88
N LEU A 260 4.55 -8.97 15.95
CA LEU A 260 4.88 -8.22 17.16
C LEU A 260 3.91 -7.04 17.33
N GLU A 261 3.30 -6.96 18.51
CA GLU A 261 2.46 -5.84 18.94
C GLU A 261 3.01 -5.27 20.25
N ILE A 262 3.32 -3.96 20.25
CA ILE A 262 3.74 -3.21 21.45
C ILE A 262 2.76 -2.06 21.63
N ILE A 263 2.01 -2.08 22.72
CA ILE A 263 0.97 -1.09 23.00
C ILE A 263 1.17 -0.49 24.38
N SER A 264 1.08 0.83 24.48
CA SER A 264 1.13 1.60 25.72
C SER A 264 0.10 2.74 25.62
N ASP A 265 -1.14 2.46 26.02
CA ASP A 265 -2.28 3.38 25.86
C ASP A 265 -2.78 3.94 27.23
N SER A 266 -2.18 3.52 28.34
CA SER A 266 -2.63 3.88 29.69
C SER A 266 -2.21 5.31 30.12
N GLU A 267 -3.18 6.24 30.19
CA GLU A 267 -3.05 7.59 30.80
C GLU A 267 -2.80 7.58 32.33
N LEU A 268 -2.91 6.42 32.97
CA LEU A 268 -3.00 6.25 34.44
C LEU A 268 -1.67 6.31 35.20
N CYS A 269 -0.66 6.96 34.67
CA CYS A 269 0.67 6.86 35.24
C CYS A 269 0.81 7.66 36.55
N ASP A 270 1.12 6.95 37.65
CA ASP A 270 1.83 7.55 38.79
C ASP A 270 3.24 7.94 38.28
N PRO A 271 3.66 9.21 38.41
CA PRO A 271 4.95 9.70 37.92
C PRO A 271 6.19 9.00 38.51
N LYS A 272 6.03 8.11 39.50
CA LYS A 272 7.10 7.29 40.07
C LYS A 272 7.54 6.11 39.19
N TYR A 273 6.69 5.65 38.25
CA TYR A 273 7.02 4.53 37.39
C TYR A 273 7.54 5.03 36.04
N ASN A 274 8.80 4.74 35.76
CA ASN A 274 9.41 5.03 34.47
C ASN A 274 8.82 4.07 33.42
N MET A 275 8.15 4.59 32.39
CA MET A 275 7.82 3.78 31.21
C MET A 275 9.10 3.22 30.57
N LEU A 276 8.96 2.14 29.78
CA LEU A 276 10.03 1.59 28.94
C LEU A 276 10.76 2.71 28.19
N LYS A 277 12.03 2.99 28.52
CA LYS A 277 12.75 4.11 27.90
C LYS A 277 13.37 3.73 26.56
N ASN A 278 13.91 2.52 26.47
CA ASN A 278 14.67 2.02 25.32
C ASN A 278 14.21 0.59 24.94
N ILE A 279 13.80 0.41 23.69
CA ILE A 279 13.37 -0.88 23.13
C ILE A 279 14.26 -1.21 21.94
N ARG A 280 14.92 -2.36 21.97
CA ARG A 280 15.72 -2.89 20.86
C ARG A 280 15.01 -4.08 20.22
N LEU A 281 14.80 -4.03 18.91
CA LEU A 281 14.18 -5.11 18.14
C LEU A 281 15.19 -5.65 17.13
N SER A 282 15.38 -6.97 17.10
CA SER A 282 16.17 -7.66 16.06
C SER A 282 15.49 -8.99 15.70
N THR A 283 14.66 -8.96 14.66
CA THR A 283 13.78 -10.08 14.31
C THR A 283 13.67 -10.23 12.78
N PRO A 284 14.58 -10.99 12.13
CA PRO A 284 14.71 -11.02 10.68
C PRO A 284 13.50 -11.61 9.95
N LYS A 285 12.70 -12.47 10.62
CA LYS A 285 11.49 -13.09 10.06
C LYS A 285 10.19 -12.34 10.39
N LEU A 286 10.28 -11.14 10.98
CA LEU A 286 9.10 -10.37 11.36
C LEU A 286 8.34 -9.93 10.10
N ILE A 287 7.05 -10.27 10.03
CA ILE A 287 6.16 -9.97 8.89
C ILE A 287 5.27 -8.78 9.22
N SER A 288 4.80 -8.68 10.47
CA SER A 288 3.85 -7.68 10.93
C SER A 288 4.31 -7.04 12.23
N PHE A 289 4.31 -5.71 12.26
CA PHE A 289 4.66 -4.91 13.43
C PHE A 289 3.55 -3.89 13.74
N ILE A 290 3.07 -3.85 14.98
CA ILE A 290 2.12 -2.85 15.47
C ILE A 290 2.73 -2.16 16.67
N CYS A 291 2.77 -0.84 16.66
CA CYS A 291 3.28 -0.03 17.76
C CYS A 291 2.31 1.10 18.10
N SER A 292 1.63 1.00 19.24
CA SER A 292 0.85 2.10 19.84
C SER A 292 1.57 2.59 21.09
N SER A 293 1.97 3.86 21.17
CA SER A 293 2.79 4.32 22.31
C SER A 293 2.89 5.84 22.41
N TYR A 294 3.71 6.34 23.33
CA TYR A 294 4.09 7.75 23.37
C TYR A 294 5.40 8.00 22.59
N MET A 295 5.59 9.20 22.02
CA MET A 295 6.84 9.52 21.30
C MET A 295 8.08 9.68 22.20
N ARG A 296 7.92 9.50 23.52
CA ARG A 296 9.00 9.61 24.50
C ARG A 296 9.96 8.41 24.50
N GLN A 297 9.52 7.24 24.04
CA GLN A 297 10.36 6.04 24.00
C GLN A 297 11.39 6.11 22.85
N ILE A 298 12.54 5.47 23.07
CA ILE A 298 13.59 5.27 22.07
C ILE A 298 13.46 3.84 21.54
N TYR A 299 13.39 3.70 20.22
CA TYR A 299 13.34 2.41 19.55
C TYR A 299 14.58 2.24 18.68
N CYS A 300 15.31 1.16 18.92
CA CYS A 300 16.42 0.69 18.11
C CYS A 300 15.95 -0.50 17.29
N LEU A 301 15.50 -0.24 16.06
CA LEU A 301 14.96 -1.24 15.16
C LEU A 301 16.09 -1.73 14.24
N GLU A 302 16.56 -2.94 14.47
CA GLU A 302 17.66 -3.57 13.75
C GLU A 302 17.15 -4.82 13.03
N ASN A 303 17.66 -5.11 11.82
CA ASN A 303 17.41 -6.38 11.12
C ASN A 303 15.92 -6.81 11.01
N LEU A 304 15.08 -5.98 10.38
CA LEU A 304 13.66 -6.25 10.13
C LEU A 304 13.36 -6.57 8.65
N SER A 305 14.24 -7.35 8.01
CA SER A 305 14.28 -7.53 6.54
C SER A 305 13.08 -8.23 5.90
N SER A 306 12.29 -8.99 6.68
CA SER A 306 11.06 -9.64 6.18
C SER A 306 9.79 -8.82 6.38
N LEU A 307 9.90 -7.58 6.90
CA LEU A 307 8.73 -6.81 7.32
C LEU A 307 7.83 -6.46 6.13
N VAL A 308 6.56 -6.84 6.22
CA VAL A 308 5.56 -6.57 5.18
C VAL A 308 4.66 -5.42 5.60
N THR A 309 4.13 -5.45 6.82
CA THR A 309 3.19 -4.46 7.33
C THR A 309 3.68 -3.83 8.63
N ALA A 310 3.60 -2.51 8.72
CA ALA A 310 3.83 -1.77 9.97
C ALA A 310 2.66 -0.81 10.25
N THR A 311 2.16 -0.82 11.49
CA THR A 311 1.13 0.11 11.97
C THR A 311 1.67 0.92 13.15
N ILE A 312 1.62 2.25 13.05
CA ILE A 312 2.16 3.19 14.03
C ILE A 312 1.04 4.08 14.58
N GLN A 313 0.84 4.03 15.89
CA GLN A 313 -0.11 4.86 16.62
C GLN A 313 0.61 5.54 17.79
N MET A 314 1.37 6.59 17.51
CA MET A 314 2.17 7.25 18.55
C MET A 314 1.66 8.64 18.89
N THR A 315 1.39 8.94 20.16
CA THR A 315 0.88 10.24 20.61
C THR A 315 1.94 11.08 21.33
N GLN A 316 1.74 12.39 21.34
CA GLN A 316 2.62 13.31 22.05
C GLN A 316 2.19 13.44 23.53
N GLU A 317 3.15 13.46 24.46
CA GLU A 317 2.90 13.65 25.89
C GLU A 317 3.62 14.91 26.40
N GLY A 318 2.87 15.90 26.92
CA GLY A 318 3.43 17.08 27.58
C GLY A 318 4.13 18.10 26.66
N SER A 319 4.47 19.27 27.23
CA SER A 319 4.93 20.46 26.50
C SER A 319 6.47 20.63 26.43
N THR A 320 7.24 19.91 27.24
CA THR A 320 8.68 20.21 27.45
C THR A 320 9.65 19.42 26.56
N LEU A 321 9.25 18.30 25.96
CA LEU A 321 10.12 17.41 25.15
C LEU A 321 9.96 17.56 23.63
N TYR A 322 9.18 18.55 23.18
CA TYR A 322 8.81 18.76 21.77
C TYR A 322 10.00 18.75 20.79
N LYS A 323 11.14 19.29 21.22
CA LYS A 323 12.35 19.40 20.37
C LYS A 323 13.02 18.06 20.06
N MET A 324 12.83 17.03 20.88
CA MET A 324 13.52 15.73 20.73
C MET A 324 12.73 14.72 19.89
N TYR A 325 11.40 14.86 19.81
CA TYR A 325 10.55 13.90 19.12
C TYR A 325 10.85 13.75 17.62
N PRO A 326 11.06 14.83 16.84
CA PRO A 326 11.31 14.69 15.40
C PRO A 326 12.50 13.77 15.10
N LYS A 327 13.64 13.98 15.78
CA LYS A 327 14.83 13.13 15.60
C LYS A 327 14.56 11.67 15.94
N ARG A 328 13.84 11.40 17.03
CA ARG A 328 13.53 10.02 17.46
C ARG A 328 12.59 9.31 16.49
N MET A 329 11.52 10.00 16.06
CA MET A 329 10.56 9.42 15.13
C MET A 329 11.19 9.17 13.75
N MET A 330 12.15 10.01 13.35
CA MET A 330 12.96 9.80 12.15
C MET A 330 13.84 8.54 12.22
N GLU A 331 14.53 8.32 13.35
CA GLU A 331 15.31 7.08 13.56
C GLU A 331 14.39 5.85 13.62
N PHE A 332 13.21 5.98 14.24
CA PHE A 332 12.18 4.93 14.22
C PHE A 332 11.79 4.55 12.78
N LEU A 333 11.48 5.53 11.93
CA LEU A 333 11.13 5.28 10.53
C LEU A 333 12.29 4.68 9.73
N ARG A 334 13.54 5.06 9.99
CA ARG A 334 14.73 4.45 9.37
C ARG A 334 14.83 2.95 9.65
N GLY A 335 14.42 2.54 10.83
CA GLY A 335 14.30 1.14 11.21
C GLY A 335 13.34 0.30 10.37
N LEU A 336 12.37 0.94 9.70
CA LEU A 336 11.28 0.30 8.97
C LEU A 336 11.48 0.30 7.44
N HIS A 337 12.71 0.54 6.96
CA HIS A 337 13.01 0.77 5.54
C HIS A 337 12.57 -0.36 4.58
N ASP A 338 12.48 -1.61 5.05
CA ASP A 338 12.09 -2.77 4.23
C ASP A 338 10.56 -2.99 4.11
N VAL A 339 9.74 -2.18 4.79
CA VAL A 339 8.28 -2.37 4.84
C VAL A 339 7.60 -2.16 3.48
N LYS A 340 6.58 -2.96 3.19
CA LYS A 340 5.77 -2.87 1.94
C LYS A 340 4.50 -2.04 2.11
N GLU A 341 3.89 -2.10 3.30
CA GLU A 341 2.71 -1.34 3.67
C GLU A 341 2.90 -0.67 5.04
N LEU A 342 2.86 0.66 5.05
CA LEU A 342 3.01 1.48 6.24
C LEU A 342 1.69 2.19 6.53
N THR A 343 1.17 1.99 7.75
CA THR A 343 -0.01 2.66 8.26
C THR A 343 0.38 3.51 9.47
N VAL A 344 0.06 4.80 9.45
CA VAL A 344 0.20 5.71 10.60
C VAL A 344 -1.18 6.21 10.99
N THR A 345 -1.67 5.81 12.15
CA THR A 345 -3.00 6.18 12.69
C THR A 345 -2.92 7.32 13.72
N SER A 346 -1.79 8.03 13.78
CA SER A 346 -1.63 9.18 14.69
C SER A 346 -1.32 10.47 13.93
N PRO A 347 -2.21 11.46 13.95
CA PRO A 347 -1.97 12.79 13.39
C PRO A 347 -0.81 13.52 14.05
N ASP A 348 -0.62 13.33 15.35
CA ASP A 348 0.47 13.94 16.11
C ASP A 348 1.84 13.48 15.58
N PHE A 349 1.95 12.19 15.24
CA PHE A 349 3.18 11.63 14.68
C PHE A 349 3.52 12.31 13.36
N VAL A 350 2.53 12.48 12.48
CA VAL A 350 2.69 13.18 11.20
C VAL A 350 3.05 14.66 11.41
N GLN A 351 2.44 15.34 12.38
CA GLN A 351 2.77 16.72 12.73
C GLN A 351 4.22 16.88 13.19
N VAL A 352 4.68 16.00 14.09
CA VAL A 352 6.03 16.03 14.66
C VAL A 352 7.10 15.82 13.59
N LEU A 353 6.85 14.95 12.61
CA LEU A 353 7.74 14.77 11.46
C LEU A 353 7.90 16.06 10.63
N GLY A 354 6.87 16.90 10.58
CA GLY A 354 6.84 18.13 9.79
C GLY A 354 7.44 19.36 10.46
N GLY A 355 7.68 19.31 11.77
CA GLY A 355 8.10 20.44 12.59
C GLY A 355 9.61 20.75 12.61
N SER A 356 10.42 20.14 11.73
CA SER A 356 11.88 20.36 11.72
C SER A 356 12.36 21.08 10.44
N PRO A 357 12.77 22.36 10.52
CA PRO A 357 13.28 23.11 9.36
C PRO A 357 14.79 22.89 9.04
N ILE A 358 15.57 22.11 9.82
CA ILE A 358 17.06 22.18 9.76
C ILE A 358 17.78 20.81 9.65
N SER A 359 17.11 19.66 9.55
CA SER A 359 17.84 18.36 9.51
C SER A 359 17.40 17.36 8.44
N ILE A 360 16.49 17.74 7.54
CA ILE A 360 16.00 16.85 6.48
C ILE A 360 17.08 16.55 5.41
N GLU A 361 18.12 17.38 5.30
CA GLU A 361 19.20 17.21 4.31
C GLU A 361 20.55 16.77 4.89
N ALA A 362 20.71 16.76 6.22
CA ALA A 362 22.03 16.62 6.84
C ALA A 362 22.40 15.19 7.31
N GLN A 363 21.47 14.22 7.30
CA GLN A 363 21.78 12.83 7.67
C GLN A 363 20.93 11.87 6.84
N SER A 364 21.60 10.91 6.17
CA SER A 364 21.07 9.74 5.45
C SER A 364 19.57 9.47 5.70
N SER A 365 18.71 10.05 4.86
CA SER A 365 17.27 9.92 4.99
C SER A 365 16.85 8.44 4.92
N PRO A 366 15.85 7.99 5.70
CA PRO A 366 15.20 6.70 5.45
C PRO A 366 14.81 6.63 3.97
N GLN A 367 15.21 5.58 3.27
CA GLN A 367 14.74 5.29 1.92
C GLN A 367 13.89 4.03 1.96
N PHE A 368 12.58 4.21 1.73
CA PHE A 368 11.61 3.14 1.68
C PHE A 368 11.54 2.58 0.27
N TYR A 369 12.54 1.77 -0.10
CA TYR A 369 12.65 1.23 -1.45
C TYR A 369 11.57 0.20 -1.81
N TYR A 370 10.91 -0.38 -0.82
CA TYR A 370 9.91 -1.44 -1.03
C TYR A 370 8.47 -1.02 -0.71
N LEU A 371 8.28 0.20 -0.20
CA LEU A 371 6.96 0.68 0.22
C LEU A 371 6.08 0.91 -1.01
N ARG A 372 4.96 0.17 -1.08
CA ARG A 372 3.94 0.29 -2.13
C ARG A 372 2.66 0.95 -1.65
N ARG A 373 2.36 0.84 -0.35
CA ARG A 373 1.10 1.34 0.23
C ARG A 373 1.38 2.19 1.46
N LEU A 374 0.94 3.44 1.42
CA LEU A 374 1.09 4.39 2.51
C LEU A 374 -0.30 4.84 2.97
N LYS A 375 -0.65 4.61 4.23
CA LYS A 375 -1.92 5.01 4.84
C LYS A 375 -1.66 5.93 6.02
N LEU A 376 -2.25 7.13 6.03
CA LEU A 376 -1.97 8.13 7.06
C LEU A 376 -3.27 8.78 7.57
N GLU A 377 -3.42 8.86 8.88
CA GLU A 377 -4.37 9.75 9.55
C GLU A 377 -3.67 11.06 9.89
N THR A 378 -4.23 12.20 9.47
CA THR A 378 -3.54 13.49 9.50
C THR A 378 -4.49 14.68 9.63
N SER A 379 -4.01 15.83 10.12
CA SER A 379 -4.81 17.05 10.29
C SER A 379 -4.71 18.04 9.12
N PHE A 380 -3.92 17.73 8.08
CA PHE A 380 -3.65 18.59 6.90
C PHE A 380 -3.15 20.00 7.25
N THR A 381 -2.54 20.16 8.43
CA THR A 381 -1.78 21.37 8.81
C THR A 381 -0.56 21.55 7.92
N ARG A 382 0.07 22.73 7.95
CA ARG A 382 1.32 22.96 7.20
C ARG A 382 2.41 21.95 7.57
N GLY A 383 2.58 21.69 8.86
CA GLY A 383 3.52 20.67 9.36
C GLY A 383 3.20 19.30 8.79
N CYS A 384 1.94 18.86 8.85
CA CYS A 384 1.55 17.57 8.30
C CYS A 384 1.79 17.47 6.78
N LEU A 385 1.52 18.52 6.02
CA LEU A 385 1.80 18.56 4.58
C LEU A 385 3.29 18.42 4.27
N ARG A 386 4.17 19.10 5.05
CA ARG A 386 5.62 18.91 4.91
C ARG A 386 6.03 17.47 5.17
N ALA A 387 5.50 16.84 6.22
CA ALA A 387 5.77 15.43 6.52
C ALA A 387 5.28 14.49 5.42
N LEU A 388 4.10 14.76 4.85
CA LEU A 388 3.54 13.99 3.73
C LEU A 388 4.44 14.04 2.49
N ILE A 389 4.86 15.25 2.08
CA ILE A 389 5.78 15.44 0.95
C ILE A 389 7.10 14.71 1.22
N TYR A 390 7.61 14.81 2.44
CA TYR A 390 8.83 14.13 2.85
C TYR A 390 8.70 12.60 2.72
N LEU A 391 7.63 12.00 3.26
CA LEU A 391 7.37 10.56 3.17
C LEU A 391 7.22 10.09 1.72
N LEU A 392 6.57 10.87 0.87
CA LEU A 392 6.46 10.56 -0.56
C LEU A 392 7.82 10.64 -1.26
N LYS A 393 8.65 11.65 -0.94
CA LYS A 393 10.02 11.79 -1.48
C LYS A 393 10.91 10.61 -1.10
N THR A 394 10.77 10.07 0.11
CA THR A 394 11.55 8.93 0.60
C THR A 394 11.01 7.57 0.15
N SER A 395 9.87 7.55 -0.53
CA SER A 395 9.16 6.32 -0.91
C SER A 395 8.84 6.29 -2.41
N PRO A 396 9.85 6.12 -3.29
CA PRO A 396 9.71 6.32 -4.74
C PRO A 396 8.82 5.30 -5.46
N LEU A 397 8.51 4.16 -4.82
CA LEU A 397 7.71 3.08 -5.40
C LEU A 397 6.27 3.00 -4.86
N VAL A 398 5.80 4.03 -4.14
CA VAL A 398 4.42 4.04 -3.61
C VAL A 398 3.41 4.05 -4.76
N GLU A 399 2.50 3.08 -4.73
CA GLU A 399 1.42 2.90 -5.72
C GLU A 399 0.07 3.36 -5.19
N TYR A 400 -0.13 3.27 -3.87
CA TYR A 400 -1.39 3.58 -3.20
C TYR A 400 -1.14 4.50 -2.00
N LEU A 401 -1.79 5.66 -2.00
CA LEU A 401 -1.80 6.62 -0.91
C LEU A 401 -3.21 6.73 -0.34
N PHE A 402 -3.35 6.53 0.97
CA PHE A 402 -4.59 6.77 1.70
C PHE A 402 -4.36 7.85 2.75
N LEU A 403 -5.25 8.84 2.78
CA LEU A 403 -5.25 9.91 3.76
C LEU A 403 -6.63 9.98 4.40
N ALA A 404 -6.70 9.99 5.72
CA ALA A 404 -7.91 10.31 6.45
C ALA A 404 -7.70 11.56 7.29
N ARG A 405 -8.59 12.53 7.17
CA ARG A 405 -8.55 13.71 8.03
C ARG A 405 -8.90 13.31 9.47
N TYR A 406 -8.16 13.87 10.42
CA TYR A 406 -8.49 13.83 11.85
C TYR A 406 -8.27 15.22 12.44
N GLU A 407 -9.19 15.70 13.28
CA GLU A 407 -8.99 16.98 13.98
C GLU A 407 -8.07 16.75 15.18
N SER A 408 -6.80 17.15 15.05
CA SER A 408 -5.93 17.28 16.21
C SER A 408 -6.20 18.63 16.89
N GLY A 409 -6.06 18.67 18.21
CA GLY A 409 -6.09 19.92 18.99
C GLY A 409 -4.80 20.75 18.87
N LEU A 410 -3.90 20.39 17.97
CA LEU A 410 -2.60 21.02 17.79
C LEU A 410 -2.72 22.29 16.93
N ILE A 411 -2.09 23.37 17.40
CA ILE A 411 -2.03 24.67 16.73
C ILE A 411 -0.97 24.60 15.63
N ASP A 412 -1.29 25.11 14.43
CA ASP A 412 -0.34 25.22 13.33
C ASP A 412 0.80 26.17 13.76
N ALA A 413 2.06 25.77 13.58
CA ALA A 413 3.18 26.66 13.89
C ALA A 413 3.10 27.88 12.97
N GLU A 414 3.13 29.08 13.55
CA GLU A 414 3.18 30.38 12.87
C GLU A 414 4.55 30.59 12.21
N ASP A 415 4.92 29.75 11.26
CA ASP A 415 6.12 29.98 10.44
C ASP A 415 5.70 30.38 9.01
N ASP A 416 6.21 31.53 8.58
CA ASP A 416 6.00 32.24 7.32
C ASP A 416 6.65 31.56 6.08
N GLU A 417 7.23 30.37 6.23
CA GLU A 417 7.85 29.68 5.11
C GLU A 417 6.81 29.06 4.18
N GLU A 418 6.95 29.42 2.90
CA GLU A 418 6.21 28.88 1.76
C GLU A 418 6.07 27.37 1.92
N LEU A 419 4.83 26.85 1.80
CA LEU A 419 4.56 25.41 1.76
C LEU A 419 5.64 24.78 0.86
N GLY A 420 6.50 23.91 1.41
CA GLY A 420 7.62 23.26 0.71
C GLY A 420 7.21 22.32 -0.45
N LEU A 421 6.11 22.63 -1.13
CA LEU A 421 5.55 22.06 -2.35
C LEU A 421 6.41 22.42 -3.59
N SER A 422 7.48 23.19 -3.44
CA SER A 422 8.41 23.57 -4.53
C SER A 422 9.46 22.50 -4.86
N LEU A 423 9.42 21.34 -4.20
CA LEU A 423 10.35 20.24 -4.46
C LEU A 423 9.93 19.44 -5.70
N PRO A 424 10.80 19.31 -6.73
CA PRO A 424 10.52 18.51 -7.93
C PRO A 424 10.68 17.02 -7.62
N CYS A 425 9.72 16.41 -6.92
CA CYS A 425 9.66 14.96 -6.74
C CYS A 425 8.56 14.36 -7.61
N LEU A 426 8.96 13.82 -8.77
CA LEU A 426 8.05 13.08 -9.65
C LEU A 426 7.67 11.74 -9.00
N MET A 427 6.37 11.51 -8.83
CA MET A 427 5.80 10.29 -8.26
C MET A 427 5.43 9.32 -9.39
N PHE A 428 6.45 8.65 -9.94
CA PHE A 428 6.32 7.80 -11.13
C PHE A 428 5.48 6.53 -10.95
N HIS A 429 5.14 6.14 -9.72
CA HIS A 429 4.44 4.89 -9.42
C HIS A 429 3.07 5.09 -8.78
N LEU A 430 2.73 6.31 -8.35
CA LEU A 430 1.50 6.56 -7.60
C LEU A 430 0.27 6.48 -8.53
N LYS A 431 -0.48 5.38 -8.42
CA LYS A 431 -1.65 5.08 -9.27
C LYS A 431 -2.97 5.42 -8.61
N HIS A 432 -3.05 5.28 -7.29
CA HIS A 432 -4.29 5.38 -6.56
C HIS A 432 -4.14 6.26 -5.33
N VAL A 433 -5.01 7.26 -5.20
CA VAL A 433 -5.09 8.13 -4.03
C VAL A 433 -6.51 8.08 -3.47
N GLU A 434 -6.65 7.83 -2.17
CA GLU A 434 -7.92 7.91 -1.45
C GLU A 434 -7.79 8.93 -0.32
N ILE A 435 -8.64 9.96 -0.33
CA ILE A 435 -8.71 10.96 0.73
C ILE A 435 -10.10 10.92 1.37
N ARG A 436 -10.14 10.66 2.67
CA ARG A 436 -11.35 10.66 3.49
C ARG A 436 -11.50 11.91 4.33
N GLU A 437 -12.75 12.26 4.58
CA GLU A 437 -13.16 13.40 5.41
C GLU A 437 -12.67 14.76 4.90
N VAL A 438 -12.66 14.96 3.57
CA VAL A 438 -12.24 16.21 2.92
C VAL A 438 -13.18 17.37 3.30
N LYS A 439 -12.61 18.51 3.74
CA LYS A 439 -13.37 19.73 4.09
C LYS A 439 -13.32 20.82 3.01
N GLY A 440 -12.46 20.69 2.01
CA GLY A 440 -12.24 21.66 0.94
C GLY A 440 -11.44 22.89 1.38
N ARG A 441 -10.54 22.73 2.37
CA ARG A 441 -9.65 23.81 2.83
C ARG A 441 -8.59 24.12 1.79
N GLU A 442 -8.03 25.33 1.82
CA GLU A 442 -7.01 25.76 0.86
C GLU A 442 -5.79 24.84 0.87
N ASP A 443 -5.34 24.38 2.04
CA ASP A 443 -4.20 23.48 2.18
C ASP A 443 -4.46 22.09 1.57
N GLU A 444 -5.68 21.57 1.72
CA GLU A 444 -6.11 20.31 1.08
C GLU A 444 -6.11 20.44 -0.45
N LEU A 445 -6.60 21.57 -0.95
CA LEU A 445 -6.63 21.87 -2.39
C LEU A 445 -5.21 22.04 -2.94
N LYS A 446 -4.31 22.73 -2.23
CA LYS A 446 -2.89 22.87 -2.61
C LYS A 446 -2.17 21.54 -2.63
N PHE A 447 -2.46 20.65 -1.68
CA PHE A 447 -1.88 19.31 -1.68
C PHE A 447 -2.40 18.45 -2.83
N LEU A 448 -3.70 18.51 -3.14
CA LEU A 448 -4.27 17.87 -4.32
C LEU A 448 -3.62 18.39 -5.60
N GLU A 449 -3.47 19.72 -5.73
CA GLU A 449 -2.77 20.34 -6.86
C GLU A 449 -1.34 19.80 -6.98
N PHE A 450 -0.61 19.71 -5.87
CA PHE A 450 0.74 19.13 -5.85
C PHE A 450 0.77 17.66 -6.29
N LEU A 451 -0.13 16.81 -5.79
CA LEU A 451 -0.21 15.40 -6.23
C LEU A 451 -0.46 15.32 -7.74
N LEU A 452 -1.38 16.13 -8.24
CA LEU A 452 -1.78 16.12 -9.65
C LEU A 452 -0.69 16.65 -10.58
N LYS A 453 0.14 17.58 -10.11
CA LYS A 453 1.32 18.05 -10.85
C LYS A 453 2.45 17.01 -10.93
N ASN A 454 2.59 16.18 -9.90
CA ASN A 454 3.78 15.35 -9.72
C ASN A 454 3.55 13.85 -9.95
N ALA A 455 2.32 13.34 -9.84
CA ALA A 455 1.98 11.93 -10.03
C ALA A 455 1.47 11.65 -11.45
N ILE A 456 2.41 11.46 -12.38
CA ILE A 456 2.11 11.35 -13.82
C ILE A 456 1.37 10.06 -14.23
N VAL A 457 1.41 9.01 -13.41
CA VAL A 457 0.75 7.71 -13.66
C VAL A 457 -0.53 7.53 -12.84
N LEU A 458 -1.07 8.61 -12.28
CA LEU A 458 -2.23 8.54 -11.39
C LEU A 458 -3.49 8.13 -12.16
N GLU A 459 -4.03 6.96 -11.83
CA GLU A 459 -5.19 6.36 -12.49
C GLU A 459 -6.51 6.72 -11.80
N LYS A 460 -6.48 6.90 -10.46
CA LYS A 460 -7.70 7.07 -9.66
C LYS A 460 -7.48 7.94 -8.43
N ILE A 461 -8.35 8.93 -8.24
CA ILE A 461 -8.52 9.66 -6.98
C ILE A 461 -9.93 9.40 -6.44
N VAL A 462 -10.01 9.00 -5.17
CA VAL A 462 -11.27 8.87 -4.43
C VAL A 462 -11.30 9.94 -3.34
N LEU A 463 -12.31 10.81 -3.38
CA LEU A 463 -12.56 11.79 -2.34
C LEU A 463 -13.86 11.43 -1.63
N SER A 464 -13.82 11.31 -0.31
CA SER A 464 -15.03 11.12 0.51
C SER A 464 -15.17 12.25 1.53
N TYR A 465 -16.41 12.66 1.75
CA TYR A 465 -16.78 13.72 2.68
C TYR A 465 -17.77 13.14 3.71
N ASN A 466 -17.64 13.54 4.98
CA ASN A 466 -18.51 13.06 6.04
C ASN A 466 -19.63 14.09 6.30
N LYS A 467 -20.89 13.66 6.18
CA LYS A 467 -22.08 14.53 6.25
C LYS A 467 -22.59 14.74 7.69
N ILE A 468 -22.06 14.00 8.67
CA ILE A 468 -22.78 13.70 9.92
C ILE A 468 -22.29 14.52 11.14
N LYS A 469 -21.07 15.09 11.15
CA LYS A 469 -20.54 15.82 12.32
C LYS A 469 -21.00 17.30 12.45
N GLU A 470 -21.69 17.87 11.46
CA GLU A 470 -22.13 19.29 11.50
C GLU A 470 -23.52 19.52 12.11
N LEU A 471 -24.20 18.48 12.61
CA LEU A 471 -25.56 18.61 13.18
C LEU A 471 -25.62 19.25 14.59
N HIS A 472 -24.48 19.59 15.21
CA HIS A 472 -24.44 20.22 16.54
C HIS A 472 -23.77 21.60 16.60
N GLN A 473 -23.43 22.22 15.48
CA GLN A 473 -23.08 23.64 15.45
C GLN A 473 -23.96 24.39 14.45
N SER A 474 -25.03 24.97 15.01
CA SER A 474 -25.83 26.10 14.50
C SER A 474 -26.20 26.10 13.00
N GLU A 475 -27.50 26.04 12.73
CA GLU A 475 -28.16 26.29 11.44
C GLU A 475 -27.54 27.46 10.65
N VAL A 476 -26.53 27.17 9.82
CA VAL A 476 -26.08 28.07 8.75
C VAL A 476 -25.79 27.24 7.49
N ASN A 477 -26.79 27.19 6.60
CA ASN A 477 -26.66 26.96 5.17
C ASN A 477 -25.73 25.82 4.68
N CYS A 478 -25.99 24.60 5.16
CA CYS A 478 -25.34 23.36 4.71
C CYS A 478 -25.52 23.09 3.18
N SER A 479 -26.51 23.68 2.51
CA SER A 479 -26.73 23.49 1.05
C SER A 479 -25.87 24.40 0.14
N SER A 480 -25.32 25.49 0.68
CA SER A 480 -24.51 26.45 -0.10
C SER A 480 -23.01 26.12 -0.04
N SER A 481 -22.52 25.66 1.11
CA SER A 481 -21.12 25.26 1.28
C SER A 481 -20.80 23.96 0.56
N GLN A 482 -21.72 22.97 0.54
CA GLN A 482 -21.56 21.74 -0.24
C GLN A 482 -21.54 22.00 -1.75
N ARG A 483 -22.41 22.89 -2.24
CA ARG A 483 -22.38 23.36 -3.63
C ARG A 483 -21.12 24.16 -3.92
N LYS A 484 -20.59 24.94 -2.98
CA LYS A 484 -19.31 25.64 -3.13
C LYS A 484 -18.11 24.70 -3.08
N ILE A 485 -18.12 23.62 -2.30
CA ILE A 485 -17.03 22.63 -2.25
C ILE A 485 -17.06 21.76 -3.50
N MET A 486 -18.22 21.24 -3.90
CA MET A 486 -18.35 20.50 -5.16
C MET A 486 -18.12 21.42 -6.35
N ALA A 487 -18.63 22.66 -6.37
CA ALA A 487 -18.32 23.61 -7.44
C ALA A 487 -16.86 24.03 -7.40
N ARG A 488 -16.20 24.24 -6.25
CA ARG A 488 -14.77 24.56 -6.21
C ARG A 488 -13.90 23.37 -6.56
N ALA A 489 -14.28 22.14 -6.20
CA ALA A 489 -13.58 20.92 -6.58
C ALA A 489 -13.84 20.54 -8.04
N LEU A 490 -15.03 20.78 -8.59
CA LEU A 490 -15.34 20.65 -10.02
C LEU A 490 -14.71 21.79 -10.83
N ILE A 491 -14.75 23.03 -10.35
CA ILE A 491 -14.04 24.17 -10.97
C ILE A 491 -12.55 23.93 -10.86
N TRP A 492 -12.03 23.38 -9.76
CA TRP A 492 -10.64 22.98 -9.66
C TRP A 492 -10.33 21.79 -10.54
N LEU A 493 -11.16 20.74 -10.64
CA LEU A 493 -10.99 19.59 -11.55
C LEU A 493 -11.12 19.98 -13.03
N VAL A 494 -11.93 20.98 -13.35
CA VAL A 494 -12.09 21.57 -14.69
C VAL A 494 -10.92 22.50 -14.97
N LEU A 495 -10.54 23.37 -14.02
CA LEU A 495 -9.27 24.11 -14.08
C LEU A 495 -8.08 23.16 -14.09
N LEU A 496 -8.18 21.95 -13.53
CA LEU A 496 -7.19 20.88 -13.54
C LEU A 496 -7.20 20.15 -14.87
N PHE A 497 -8.34 20.01 -15.54
CA PHE A 497 -8.36 19.62 -16.93
C PHE A 497 -7.59 20.69 -17.72
N PHE A 498 -7.82 21.97 -17.46
CA PHE A 498 -7.06 23.06 -18.10
C PHE A 498 -5.62 23.27 -17.58
N VAL A 499 -5.23 22.76 -16.41
CA VAL A 499 -3.90 22.92 -15.77
C VAL A 499 -3.08 21.63 -15.88
N VAL A 500 -3.66 20.44 -15.96
CA VAL A 500 -2.96 19.21 -16.40
C VAL A 500 -2.76 19.28 -17.92
N VAL A 501 -3.73 19.78 -18.68
CA VAL A 501 -3.53 20.17 -20.09
C VAL A 501 -2.61 21.41 -20.18
N GLY A 502 -2.69 22.32 -19.21
CA GLY A 502 -1.91 23.56 -19.15
C GLY A 502 -0.46 23.42 -18.65
N ILE A 503 -0.13 22.43 -17.84
CA ILE A 503 1.23 22.12 -17.35
C ILE A 503 1.96 21.23 -18.36
N VAL A 504 1.23 20.44 -19.14
CA VAL A 504 1.74 19.93 -20.42
C VAL A 504 2.02 21.08 -21.41
N ALA A 505 1.39 22.26 -21.24
CA ALA A 505 1.55 23.41 -22.12
C ALA A 505 2.41 24.58 -21.55
N GLY A 506 2.87 24.49 -20.29
CA GLY A 506 3.29 25.66 -19.50
C GLY A 506 4.79 25.83 -19.23
N GLU A 507 5.62 24.81 -19.44
CA GLU A 507 7.06 25.00 -19.60
C GLU A 507 7.37 24.89 -21.08
N HIS A 508 8.09 25.85 -21.66
CA HIS A 508 8.51 25.86 -23.07
C HIS A 508 8.89 24.45 -23.56
N HIS A 509 7.94 23.80 -24.21
CA HIS A 509 8.01 22.38 -24.54
C HIS A 509 9.21 22.25 -25.50
N HIS A 510 10.28 21.55 -25.08
CA HIS A 510 11.44 21.28 -25.97
C HIS A 510 10.99 20.58 -27.27
N CYS A 511 9.84 19.91 -27.20
CA CYS A 511 9.11 19.40 -28.33
C CYS A 511 8.78 20.53 -29.35
N CYS A 512 8.29 21.68 -28.95
CA CYS A 512 7.85 22.75 -29.87
C CYS A 512 8.97 23.67 -30.38
N LYS A 513 10.24 23.40 -30.04
CA LYS A 513 11.37 24.23 -30.49
C LYS A 513 11.61 24.05 -32.00
N ASN A 514 11.81 25.18 -32.69
CA ASN A 514 12.07 25.26 -34.14
C ASN A 514 11.03 24.51 -35.00
N PRO A 515 9.73 24.89 -34.94
CA PRO A 515 8.72 24.30 -35.80
C PRO A 515 9.08 24.53 -37.28
N PRO A 516 8.97 23.51 -38.16
CA PRO A 516 9.24 23.68 -39.58
C PRO A 516 8.15 24.53 -40.24
N ALA A 517 8.55 25.38 -41.19
CA ALA A 517 7.60 25.97 -42.13
C ALA A 517 7.20 24.90 -43.15
N LEU A 518 5.96 24.42 -43.06
CA LEU A 518 5.45 23.36 -43.94
C LEU A 518 5.40 23.85 -45.39
N ASN A 519 5.81 22.98 -46.32
CA ASN A 519 5.81 23.29 -47.74
C ASN A 519 5.42 22.04 -48.54
N SER A 520 4.18 22.01 -49.02
CA SER A 520 3.64 20.92 -49.83
C SER A 520 4.35 20.72 -51.17
N SER A 521 5.11 21.71 -51.64
CA SER A 521 5.94 21.65 -52.86
C SER A 521 7.41 21.28 -52.59
N SER A 522 7.79 20.97 -51.35
CA SER A 522 9.16 20.57 -51.01
C SER A 522 9.43 19.10 -51.36
N GLY A 523 10.69 18.79 -51.69
CA GLY A 523 11.14 17.47 -52.11
C GLY A 523 11.02 17.22 -53.63
N ASN A 524 11.65 16.15 -54.11
CA ASN A 524 11.70 15.73 -55.52
C ASN A 524 10.71 14.60 -55.86
N GLY A 525 10.04 14.05 -54.85
CA GLY A 525 9.07 12.98 -54.95
C GLY A 525 7.66 13.50 -55.29
N LEU A 526 6.68 12.61 -55.15
CA LEU A 526 5.28 12.87 -55.48
C LEU A 526 4.37 12.42 -54.35
N VAL A 527 3.17 12.99 -54.26
CA VAL A 527 2.17 12.59 -53.25
C VAL A 527 1.16 11.64 -53.90
N GLU A 528 1.06 10.44 -53.33
CA GLU A 528 0.13 9.38 -53.73
C GLU A 528 -0.76 8.96 -52.56
N GLU A 529 -1.84 8.23 -52.85
CA GLU A 529 -2.60 7.55 -51.81
C GLU A 529 -2.08 6.12 -51.62
N ILE A 530 -1.59 5.82 -50.41
CA ILE A 530 -1.07 4.50 -50.05
C ILE A 530 -1.68 4.10 -48.70
N GLY A 531 -2.33 2.94 -48.67
CA GLY A 531 -2.95 2.44 -47.44
C GLY A 531 -4.05 3.35 -46.88
N GLY A 532 -4.71 4.14 -47.75
CA GLY A 532 -5.76 5.11 -47.35
C GLY A 532 -5.22 6.44 -46.83
N LEU A 533 -3.90 6.66 -46.85
CA LEU A 533 -3.27 7.91 -46.44
C LEU A 533 -2.61 8.62 -47.62
N LYS A 534 -2.72 9.95 -47.65
CA LYS A 534 -1.84 10.79 -48.48
C LYS A 534 -0.41 10.54 -48.05
N THR A 535 0.46 10.21 -48.98
CA THR A 535 1.80 9.71 -48.70
C THR A 535 2.77 10.35 -49.68
N TYR A 536 3.81 11.01 -49.17
CA TYR A 536 4.92 11.45 -50.01
C TYR A 536 5.80 10.24 -50.34
N VAL A 537 6.05 10.04 -51.63
CA VAL A 537 6.76 8.89 -52.19
C VAL A 537 7.99 9.37 -52.93
N SER A 538 9.13 8.73 -52.68
CA SER A 538 10.39 8.99 -53.37
C SER A 538 11.12 7.67 -53.67
N GLY A 539 11.81 7.59 -54.82
CA GLY A 539 12.49 6.37 -55.28
C GLY A 539 11.63 5.44 -56.14
N SER A 540 12.27 4.43 -56.76
CA SER A 540 11.60 3.48 -57.67
C SER A 540 11.09 2.23 -56.95
N LEU A 541 9.90 1.76 -57.33
CA LEU A 541 9.35 0.47 -56.91
C LEU A 541 10.23 -0.73 -57.32
N ASP A 542 11.08 -0.57 -58.35
CA ASP A 542 12.02 -1.61 -58.80
C ASP A 542 13.06 -1.99 -57.75
N SER A 543 13.27 -1.13 -56.74
CA SER A 543 14.20 -1.37 -55.63
C SER A 543 13.88 -2.66 -54.86
N LYS A 544 12.60 -3.04 -54.75
CA LYS A 544 12.07 -4.08 -53.84
C LYS A 544 12.36 -3.86 -52.35
N LEU A 545 13.19 -2.87 -51.99
CA LEU A 545 13.51 -2.46 -50.62
C LEU A 545 12.71 -1.20 -50.29
N GLY A 546 11.86 -1.27 -49.28
CA GLY A 546 11.00 -0.18 -48.86
C GLY A 546 11.42 0.40 -47.52
N ILE A 547 11.32 1.72 -47.36
CA ILE A 547 11.49 2.40 -46.08
C ILE A 547 10.25 3.23 -45.77
N LEU A 548 9.62 2.95 -44.63
CA LEU A 548 8.61 3.81 -44.04
C LEU A 548 9.29 4.86 -43.15
N LEU A 549 9.18 6.14 -43.52
CA LEU A 549 9.58 7.24 -42.64
C LEU A 549 8.35 7.79 -41.93
N VAL A 550 8.39 7.82 -40.60
CA VAL A 550 7.33 8.36 -39.75
C VAL A 550 7.76 9.74 -39.23
N SER A 551 6.97 10.76 -39.56
CA SER A 551 7.27 12.14 -39.20
C SER A 551 7.26 12.36 -37.68
N ASP A 552 7.81 13.50 -37.26
CA ASP A 552 7.39 14.07 -35.98
C ASP A 552 5.95 14.61 -36.10
N TYR A 553 5.41 15.17 -35.02
CA TYR A 553 4.02 15.64 -35.03
C TYR A 553 3.76 16.86 -35.93
N PHE A 554 4.79 17.45 -36.55
CA PHE A 554 4.61 18.57 -37.50
C PHE A 554 4.23 18.07 -38.89
N GLY A 555 4.30 16.76 -39.13
CA GLY A 555 3.73 16.11 -40.30
C GLY A 555 4.68 15.97 -41.48
N TYR A 556 4.17 15.29 -42.51
CA TYR A 556 4.95 14.83 -43.67
C TYR A 556 5.35 15.95 -44.65
N GLU A 557 4.83 17.17 -44.49
CA GLU A 557 5.15 18.34 -45.31
C GLU A 557 6.36 19.14 -44.82
N ALA A 558 7.01 18.68 -43.74
CA ALA A 558 8.23 19.29 -43.24
C ALA A 558 9.37 19.16 -44.28
N PRO A 559 10.00 20.27 -44.75
CA PRO A 559 10.98 20.21 -45.83
C PRO A 559 12.19 19.31 -45.54
N ASN A 560 12.73 19.36 -44.33
CA ASN A 560 13.87 18.53 -43.94
C ASN A 560 13.52 17.03 -43.88
N LEU A 561 12.26 16.68 -43.59
CA LEU A 561 11.80 15.30 -43.63
C LEU A 561 11.70 14.79 -45.07
N ARG A 562 11.17 15.59 -46.00
CA ARG A 562 11.12 15.21 -47.42
C ARG A 562 12.51 15.16 -48.05
N ASN A 563 13.41 16.06 -47.68
CA ASN A 563 14.82 15.98 -48.06
C ASN A 563 15.49 14.70 -47.53
N LEU A 564 15.18 14.30 -46.29
CA LEU A 564 15.64 13.01 -45.76
C LEU A 564 15.06 11.84 -46.56
N ALA A 565 13.78 11.89 -46.93
CA ALA A 565 13.15 10.87 -47.75
C ALA A 565 13.83 10.72 -49.12
N ASP A 566 14.11 11.84 -49.79
CA ASP A 566 14.83 11.84 -51.07
C ASP A 566 16.26 11.33 -50.94
N LYS A 567 16.93 11.66 -49.84
CA LYS A 567 18.27 11.15 -49.53
C LYS A 567 18.27 9.63 -49.30
N VAL A 568 17.25 9.11 -48.62
CA VAL A 568 17.06 7.67 -48.44
C VAL A 568 16.71 7.01 -49.78
N ALA A 569 15.89 7.64 -50.62
CA ALA A 569 15.56 7.14 -51.95
C ALA A 569 16.80 7.09 -52.85
N ALA A 570 17.66 8.11 -52.81
CA ALA A 570 18.94 8.14 -53.51
C ALA A 570 19.92 7.03 -53.05
N ALA A 571 19.73 6.49 -51.83
CA ALA A 571 20.46 5.33 -51.34
C ALA A 571 19.89 3.99 -51.85
N GLY A 572 18.89 4.02 -52.75
CA GLY A 572 18.37 2.85 -53.45
C GLY A 572 17.10 2.26 -52.87
N TYR A 573 16.33 2.99 -52.06
CA TYR A 573 15.09 2.52 -51.45
C TYR A 573 13.84 3.14 -52.10
N TYR A 574 12.72 2.43 -52.04
CA TYR A 574 11.39 3.00 -52.21
C TYR A 574 10.92 3.58 -50.87
N VAL A 575 10.80 4.90 -50.77
CA VAL A 575 10.53 5.59 -49.51
C VAL A 575 9.11 6.12 -49.48
N VAL A 576 8.40 5.85 -48.39
CA VAL A 576 7.05 6.35 -48.15
C VAL A 576 6.99 7.15 -46.84
N VAL A 577 6.37 8.33 -46.90
CA VAL A 577 6.15 9.24 -45.75
C VAL A 577 4.66 9.58 -45.65
N PRO A 578 3.87 8.78 -44.92
CA PRO A 578 2.43 8.96 -44.82
C PRO A 578 2.02 10.17 -43.95
N ASP A 579 0.88 10.75 -44.28
CA ASP A 579 0.19 11.76 -43.49
C ASP A 579 -0.67 11.09 -42.41
N PHE A 580 -0.03 10.70 -41.31
CA PHE A 580 -0.69 10.11 -40.13
C PHE A 580 -1.63 11.08 -39.40
N PHE A 581 -1.67 12.35 -39.81
CA PHE A 581 -2.47 13.39 -39.17
C PHE A 581 -3.65 13.84 -40.03
N HIS A 582 -3.89 13.20 -41.17
CA HIS A 582 -5.07 13.43 -42.02
C HIS A 582 -5.29 14.91 -42.39
N GLY A 583 -4.19 15.63 -42.66
CA GLY A 583 -4.20 17.06 -42.96
C GLY A 583 -4.27 17.98 -41.73
N ASP A 584 -4.21 17.44 -40.52
CA ASP A 584 -4.23 18.19 -39.25
C ASP A 584 -2.91 18.04 -38.46
N PRO A 585 -1.74 18.45 -39.01
CA PRO A 585 -0.49 18.41 -38.24
C PRO A 585 -0.55 19.34 -37.02
N TYR A 586 0.28 19.04 -36.02
CA TYR A 586 0.38 19.90 -34.85
C TYR A 586 0.98 21.25 -35.23
N THR A 587 0.32 22.33 -34.81
CA THR A 587 0.81 23.70 -34.98
C THR A 587 0.98 24.34 -33.60
N PRO A 588 2.13 25.01 -33.32
CA PRO A 588 2.34 25.67 -32.04
C PRO A 588 1.18 26.63 -31.71
N GLY A 589 0.55 26.44 -30.56
CA GLY A 589 -0.65 27.17 -30.15
C GLY A 589 -1.95 26.35 -30.18
N LYS A 590 -1.96 25.18 -30.83
CA LYS A 590 -3.01 24.17 -30.62
C LYS A 590 -2.86 23.52 -29.25
N ASP A 591 -3.98 23.10 -28.67
CA ASP A 591 -4.00 22.29 -27.46
C ASP A 591 -3.39 20.91 -27.77
N ALA A 592 -2.21 20.65 -27.21
CA ALA A 592 -1.46 19.43 -27.46
C ALA A 592 -2.23 18.18 -26.98
N ALA A 593 -2.98 18.28 -25.88
CA ALA A 593 -3.70 17.13 -25.32
C ALA A 593 -4.88 16.73 -26.22
N VAL A 594 -5.66 17.71 -26.70
CA VAL A 594 -6.74 17.47 -27.66
C VAL A 594 -6.21 16.88 -28.97
N TRP A 595 -5.06 17.40 -29.42
CA TRP A 595 -4.42 16.90 -30.63
C TRP A 595 -3.94 15.45 -30.47
N PHE A 596 -3.28 15.10 -29.36
CA PHE A 596 -2.81 13.73 -29.09
C PHE A 596 -3.95 12.71 -28.91
N GLN A 597 -5.12 13.10 -28.42
CA GLN A 597 -6.29 12.22 -28.37
C GLN A 597 -6.76 11.81 -29.78
N SER A 598 -6.67 12.75 -30.73
CA SER A 598 -7.06 12.52 -32.12
C SER A 598 -5.97 11.75 -32.88
N HIS A 599 -4.70 12.05 -32.59
CA HIS A 599 -3.51 11.58 -33.32
C HIS A 599 -2.54 10.76 -32.45
N GLY A 600 -3.08 9.82 -31.68
CA GLY A 600 -2.28 8.91 -30.83
C GLY A 600 -1.36 8.00 -31.64
N THR A 601 -0.23 7.60 -31.04
CA THR A 601 0.77 6.73 -31.68
C THR A 601 0.27 5.30 -31.88
N ASP A 602 -0.72 4.87 -31.11
CA ASP A 602 -1.45 3.61 -31.27
C ASP A 602 -2.21 3.57 -32.61
N LYS A 603 -2.94 4.64 -32.93
CA LYS A 603 -3.61 4.81 -34.22
C LYS A 603 -2.59 4.87 -35.36
N GLY A 604 -1.53 5.67 -35.19
CA GLY A 604 -0.44 5.76 -36.16
C GLY A 604 0.21 4.41 -36.46
N ALA A 605 0.41 3.56 -35.46
CA ALA A 605 0.95 2.21 -35.65
C ALA A 605 0.00 1.28 -36.43
N VAL A 606 -1.31 1.40 -36.21
CA VAL A 606 -2.32 0.65 -36.98
C VAL A 606 -2.30 1.06 -38.44
N GLU A 607 -2.30 2.36 -38.72
CA GLU A 607 -2.25 2.90 -40.09
C GLU A 607 -0.92 2.57 -40.77
N ALA A 608 0.20 2.65 -40.05
CA ALA A 608 1.50 2.31 -40.58
C ALA A 608 1.57 0.85 -41.05
N LYS A 609 0.94 -0.09 -40.33
CA LYS A 609 0.81 -1.49 -40.78
C LYS A 609 0.02 -1.62 -42.08
N GLN A 610 -1.01 -0.79 -42.28
CA GLN A 610 -1.78 -0.76 -43.53
C GLN A 610 -0.94 -0.25 -44.69
N VAL A 611 -0.15 0.80 -44.47
CA VAL A 611 0.82 1.32 -45.45
C VAL A 611 1.87 0.26 -45.81
N ILE A 612 2.46 -0.41 -44.82
CA ILE A 612 3.43 -1.51 -45.03
C ILE A 612 2.82 -2.61 -45.89
N LYS A 613 1.57 -3.01 -45.60
CA LYS A 613 0.85 -4.01 -46.39
C LYS A 613 0.58 -3.53 -47.81
N ALA A 614 0.27 -2.25 -48.00
CA ALA A 614 0.02 -1.67 -49.32
C ALA A 614 1.28 -1.64 -50.18
N ILE A 615 2.44 -1.22 -49.63
CA ILE A 615 3.69 -1.21 -50.38
C ILE A 615 4.21 -2.63 -50.66
N LYS A 616 4.00 -3.59 -49.75
CA LYS A 616 4.29 -5.01 -50.01
C LYS A 616 3.50 -5.56 -51.21
N ARG A 617 2.22 -5.19 -51.33
CA ARG A 617 1.39 -5.54 -52.50
C ARG A 617 1.86 -4.88 -53.81
N LYS A 618 2.56 -3.74 -53.73
CA LYS A 618 3.19 -3.07 -54.89
C LYS A 618 4.54 -3.70 -55.27
N GLY A 619 4.97 -4.81 -54.63
CA GLY A 619 6.18 -5.55 -55.00
C GLY A 619 7.39 -5.32 -54.09
N ILE A 620 7.24 -4.56 -53.01
CA ILE A 620 8.31 -4.39 -52.01
C ILE A 620 8.42 -5.65 -51.14
N SER A 621 9.57 -6.31 -51.14
CA SER A 621 9.79 -7.57 -50.42
C SER A 621 10.41 -7.37 -49.03
N ALA A 622 11.26 -6.36 -48.85
CA ALA A 622 11.90 -6.06 -47.57
C ALA A 622 11.54 -4.64 -47.13
N VAL A 623 11.01 -4.48 -45.91
CA VAL A 623 10.58 -3.18 -45.38
C VAL A 623 11.33 -2.85 -44.10
N GLY A 624 11.95 -1.67 -44.04
CA GLY A 624 12.42 -1.06 -42.81
C GLY A 624 11.57 0.14 -42.41
N ALA A 625 11.70 0.61 -41.17
CA ALA A 625 11.07 1.84 -40.73
C ALA A 625 12.03 2.73 -39.94
N ALA A 626 11.91 4.05 -40.10
CA ALA A 626 12.58 5.03 -39.26
C ALA A 626 11.61 6.10 -38.78
N GLY A 627 11.70 6.46 -37.50
CA GLY A 627 10.72 7.33 -36.84
C GLY A 627 11.39 8.40 -35.98
N MET A 628 10.84 9.60 -36.03
CA MET A 628 11.38 10.79 -35.37
C MET A 628 10.36 11.33 -34.35
N CYS A 629 10.77 11.63 -33.12
CA CYS A 629 9.87 12.17 -32.07
C CYS A 629 8.65 11.24 -31.85
N TRP A 630 7.44 11.74 -32.12
CA TRP A 630 6.18 10.97 -32.13
C TRP A 630 6.29 9.72 -33.01
N GLY A 631 6.91 9.84 -34.18
CA GLY A 631 7.14 8.71 -35.08
C GLY A 631 8.10 7.66 -34.52
N GLY A 632 8.99 8.03 -33.60
CA GLY A 632 9.87 7.09 -32.92
C GLY A 632 9.09 6.07 -32.08
N LYS A 633 8.04 6.51 -31.39
CA LYS A 633 7.13 5.63 -30.63
C LYS A 633 6.28 4.76 -31.57
N VAL A 634 5.81 5.28 -32.69
CA VAL A 634 5.12 4.47 -33.73
C VAL A 634 6.04 3.36 -34.24
N VAL A 635 7.30 3.66 -34.53
CA VAL A 635 8.28 2.67 -34.98
C VAL A 635 8.60 1.64 -33.89
N ALA A 636 8.64 2.04 -32.62
CA ALA A 636 8.78 1.09 -31.51
C ALA A 636 7.64 0.07 -31.48
N GLU A 637 6.39 0.50 -31.70
CA GLU A 637 5.23 -0.40 -31.80
C GLU A 637 5.30 -1.34 -33.01
N LEU A 638 5.74 -0.84 -34.17
CA LEU A 638 5.93 -1.67 -35.37
C LEU A 638 6.99 -2.74 -35.17
N ALA A 639 8.06 -2.40 -34.43
CA ALA A 639 9.18 -3.28 -34.13
C ALA A 639 8.84 -4.45 -33.18
N LYS A 640 7.63 -4.49 -32.60
CA LYS A 640 7.10 -5.62 -31.81
C LYS A 640 6.61 -6.80 -32.68
N SER A 641 6.62 -6.62 -34.00
CA SER A 641 6.20 -7.61 -35.00
C SER A 641 7.27 -7.86 -36.04
N ASP A 642 7.21 -9.01 -36.70
CA ASP A 642 8.18 -9.44 -37.72
C ASP A 642 7.89 -8.81 -39.10
N ASP A 643 7.03 -7.79 -39.15
CA ASP A 643 6.64 -7.09 -40.38
C ASP A 643 7.78 -6.22 -40.96
N LEU A 644 8.75 -5.86 -40.11
CA LEU A 644 9.93 -5.06 -40.45
C LEU A 644 11.21 -5.90 -40.43
N LYS A 645 12.13 -5.60 -41.34
CA LYS A 645 13.51 -6.12 -41.31
C LYS A 645 14.42 -5.33 -40.38
N ALA A 646 14.12 -4.04 -40.17
CA ALA A 646 14.90 -3.16 -39.31
C ALA A 646 14.09 -1.94 -38.85
N ALA A 647 14.40 -1.44 -37.66
CA ALA A 647 13.82 -0.23 -37.09
C ALA A 647 14.90 0.79 -36.73
N VAL A 648 14.62 2.08 -36.91
CA VAL A 648 15.44 3.18 -36.40
C VAL A 648 14.57 4.21 -35.68
N MET A 649 14.93 4.53 -34.44
CA MET A 649 14.30 5.56 -33.63
C MET A 649 15.25 6.73 -33.45
N MET A 650 14.78 7.95 -33.70
CA MET A 650 15.54 9.18 -33.47
C MET A 650 14.76 10.09 -32.52
N HIS A 651 15.38 10.52 -31.42
CA HIS A 651 14.76 11.30 -30.33
C HIS A 651 13.34 10.81 -29.98
N PRO A 652 13.15 9.52 -29.62
CA PRO A 652 11.83 8.90 -29.54
C PRO A 652 11.03 9.37 -28.32
N SER A 653 10.20 10.41 -28.52
CA SER A 653 9.33 10.93 -27.47
C SER A 653 8.21 9.94 -27.14
N GLY A 654 7.98 9.69 -25.85
CA GLY A 654 6.92 8.80 -25.37
C GLY A 654 7.20 7.30 -25.50
N ALA A 655 8.40 6.89 -25.93
CA ALA A 655 8.85 5.50 -25.83
C ALA A 655 9.19 5.14 -24.38
N THR A 656 8.79 3.93 -23.96
CA THR A 656 8.98 3.41 -22.61
C THR A 656 9.88 2.18 -22.61
N VAL A 657 10.39 1.80 -21.44
CA VAL A 657 11.19 0.59 -21.26
C VAL A 657 10.42 -0.67 -21.67
N ASP A 658 9.11 -0.72 -21.41
CA ASP A 658 8.28 -1.87 -21.76
C ASP A 658 8.11 -2.02 -23.28
N ASP A 659 8.06 -0.90 -24.02
CA ASP A 659 8.08 -0.96 -25.48
C ASP A 659 9.34 -1.64 -26.01
N ILE A 660 10.49 -1.31 -25.41
CA ILE A 660 11.78 -1.87 -25.79
C ILE A 660 11.87 -3.37 -25.44
N LYS A 661 11.27 -3.79 -24.32
CA LYS A 661 11.16 -5.20 -23.94
C LYS A 661 10.35 -6.04 -24.91
N GLU A 662 9.49 -5.45 -25.73
CA GLU A 662 8.68 -6.17 -26.71
C GLU A 662 9.25 -6.20 -28.13
N ILE A 663 10.31 -5.43 -28.42
CA ILE A 663 10.95 -5.39 -29.75
C ILE A 663 11.50 -6.77 -30.14
N LYS A 664 11.33 -7.13 -31.42
CA LYS A 664 11.74 -8.40 -32.02
C LYS A 664 12.67 -8.28 -33.23
N VAL A 665 12.93 -7.06 -33.70
CA VAL A 665 13.68 -6.80 -34.94
C VAL A 665 14.95 -5.98 -34.66
N PRO A 666 15.98 -6.05 -35.52
CA PRO A 666 17.17 -5.23 -35.39
C PRO A 666 16.83 -3.73 -35.26
N ILE A 667 17.25 -3.10 -34.16
CA ILE A 667 16.91 -1.71 -33.85
C ILE A 667 18.09 -0.79 -33.55
N SER A 668 18.08 0.41 -34.12
CA SER A 668 18.96 1.51 -33.71
C SER A 668 18.18 2.63 -33.03
N ILE A 669 18.68 3.12 -31.90
CA ILE A 669 18.11 4.24 -31.14
C ILE A 669 19.14 5.37 -31.05
N LEU A 670 18.82 6.52 -31.61
CA LEU A 670 19.66 7.71 -31.61
C LEU A 670 19.00 8.78 -30.73
N GLY A 671 19.68 9.23 -29.68
CA GLY A 671 19.19 10.26 -28.75
C GLY A 671 20.16 11.43 -28.57
N GLY A 672 19.67 12.52 -27.97
CA GLY A 672 20.45 13.74 -27.73
C GLY A 672 20.81 13.91 -26.26
N GLU A 673 22.00 14.43 -25.97
CA GLU A 673 22.46 14.72 -24.60
C GLU A 673 21.58 15.75 -23.88
N LEU A 674 21.04 16.72 -24.62
CA LEU A 674 20.20 17.80 -24.09
C LEU A 674 18.69 17.49 -24.23
N ASP A 675 18.34 16.29 -24.72
CA ASP A 675 16.96 15.88 -24.89
C ASP A 675 16.32 15.53 -23.54
N LYS A 676 15.35 16.34 -23.10
CA LYS A 676 14.61 16.09 -21.86
C LYS A 676 13.46 15.07 -22.01
N LEU A 677 13.04 14.78 -23.24
CA LEU A 677 11.91 13.88 -23.53
C LEU A 677 12.37 12.44 -23.72
N SER A 678 13.59 12.25 -24.21
CA SER A 678 14.27 10.95 -24.22
C SER A 678 15.66 11.07 -23.58
N PRO A 679 15.75 11.30 -22.26
CA PRO A 679 17.00 11.66 -21.60
C PRO A 679 18.03 10.53 -21.64
N PRO A 680 19.35 10.84 -21.56
CA PRO A 680 20.41 9.84 -21.61
C PRO A 680 20.24 8.69 -20.61
N ALA A 681 19.69 8.96 -19.43
CA ALA A 681 19.39 7.94 -18.43
C ALA A 681 18.34 6.93 -18.90
N LEU A 682 17.30 7.38 -19.62
CA LEU A 682 16.29 6.50 -20.22
C LEU A 682 16.88 5.69 -21.38
N LEU A 683 17.70 6.31 -22.22
CA LEU A 683 18.38 5.61 -23.33
C LEU A 683 19.34 4.54 -22.82
N LYS A 684 20.00 4.77 -21.68
CA LYS A 684 20.82 3.76 -21.02
C LYS A 684 19.98 2.55 -20.57
N GLN A 685 18.78 2.77 -20.03
CA GLN A 685 17.86 1.67 -19.70
C GLN A 685 17.43 0.91 -20.95
N PHE A 686 17.20 1.59 -22.08
CA PHE A 686 16.90 0.93 -23.35
C PHE A 686 18.07 0.06 -23.82
N GLU A 687 19.30 0.57 -23.73
CA GLU A 687 20.52 -0.18 -24.05
C GLU A 687 20.68 -1.42 -23.17
N GLU A 688 20.46 -1.29 -21.85
CA GLU A 688 20.49 -2.41 -20.91
C GLU A 688 19.46 -3.48 -21.28
N VAL A 689 18.21 -3.11 -21.55
CA VAL A 689 17.17 -4.06 -21.99
C VAL A 689 17.54 -4.74 -23.30
N LEU A 690 17.99 -3.97 -24.30
CA LEU A 690 18.37 -4.54 -25.60
C LEU A 690 19.59 -5.46 -25.51
N SER A 691 20.51 -5.21 -24.57
CA SER A 691 21.66 -6.08 -24.32
C SER A 691 21.26 -7.48 -23.82
N THR A 692 20.06 -7.63 -23.24
CA THR A 692 19.52 -8.92 -22.81
C THR A 692 18.91 -9.74 -23.94
N LYS A 693 18.84 -9.19 -25.17
CA LYS A 693 18.20 -9.80 -26.34
C LYS A 693 19.21 -10.10 -27.44
N PRO A 694 19.96 -11.22 -27.36
CA PRO A 694 20.97 -11.57 -28.36
C PRO A 694 20.37 -12.04 -29.70
N GLU A 695 19.05 -12.19 -29.81
CA GLU A 695 18.38 -12.71 -31.00
C GLU A 695 18.45 -11.76 -32.20
N PHE A 696 18.69 -10.46 -31.96
CA PHE A 696 18.86 -9.45 -33.00
C PHE A 696 19.86 -8.38 -32.57
N ASP A 697 20.51 -7.77 -33.55
CA ASP A 697 21.47 -6.69 -33.29
C ASP A 697 20.74 -5.42 -32.81
N SER A 698 21.34 -4.72 -31.84
CA SER A 698 20.86 -3.43 -31.35
C SER A 698 21.97 -2.39 -31.29
N PHE A 699 21.63 -1.10 -31.43
CA PHE A 699 22.59 -0.01 -31.33
C PHE A 699 21.98 1.26 -30.73
N VAL A 700 22.44 1.66 -29.55
CA VAL A 700 22.02 2.90 -28.88
C VAL A 700 23.15 3.93 -28.92
N LYS A 701 22.85 5.18 -29.29
CA LYS A 701 23.83 6.26 -29.35
C LYS A 701 23.29 7.59 -28.85
N VAL A 702 24.00 8.20 -27.91
CA VAL A 702 23.75 9.58 -27.46
C VAL A 702 24.67 10.55 -28.18
N PHE A 703 24.10 11.58 -28.82
CA PHE A 703 24.81 12.66 -29.50
C PHE A 703 25.02 13.83 -28.53
N LYS A 704 26.26 14.31 -28.42
CA LYS A 704 26.61 15.42 -27.53
C LYS A 704 26.13 16.76 -28.07
N GLY A 705 25.68 17.64 -27.18
CA GLY A 705 25.32 19.02 -27.48
C GLY A 705 24.11 19.22 -28.40
N VAL A 706 23.25 18.21 -28.57
CA VAL A 706 22.04 18.31 -29.40
C VAL A 706 20.76 18.15 -28.57
N ASP A 707 19.77 18.98 -28.88
CA ASP A 707 18.42 19.00 -28.30
C ASP A 707 17.45 18.05 -29.02
N HIS A 708 16.27 17.85 -28.44
CA HIS A 708 15.17 17.12 -29.09
C HIS A 708 14.85 17.64 -30.50
N GLY A 709 14.66 16.73 -31.46
CA GLY A 709 14.32 17.07 -32.84
C GLY A 709 15.48 17.54 -33.72
N TRP A 710 16.74 17.45 -33.26
CA TRP A 710 17.92 17.92 -34.01
C TRP A 710 18.08 17.29 -35.39
N THR A 711 17.42 16.16 -35.66
CA THR A 711 17.54 15.42 -36.94
C THR A 711 16.61 15.94 -38.03
N LEU A 712 15.59 16.74 -37.68
CA LEU A 712 14.61 17.29 -38.63
C LEU A 712 14.41 18.80 -38.50
N ARG A 713 14.62 19.36 -37.31
CA ARG A 713 14.28 20.76 -36.98
C ARG A 713 15.50 21.66 -36.83
N TYR A 714 16.62 21.22 -37.39
CA TYR A 714 17.84 22.01 -37.43
C TYR A 714 17.69 23.18 -38.41
N ASN A 715 18.33 24.31 -38.08
CA ASN A 715 18.41 25.44 -38.98
C ASN A 715 19.45 25.14 -40.08
N ILE A 716 19.04 25.23 -41.35
CA ILE A 716 19.90 24.98 -42.51
C ILE A 716 21.06 25.99 -42.59
N GLY A 717 20.88 27.20 -42.03
CA GLY A 717 21.94 28.21 -41.93
C GLY A 717 22.99 27.91 -40.86
N ASP A 718 22.71 27.02 -39.90
CA ASP A 718 23.66 26.61 -38.87
C ASP A 718 24.43 25.36 -39.33
N LYS A 719 25.69 25.59 -39.76
CA LYS A 719 26.56 24.53 -40.29
C LYS A 719 26.81 23.40 -39.28
N GLU A 720 26.88 23.68 -37.99
CA GLU A 720 27.13 22.64 -36.99
C GLU A 720 25.86 21.83 -36.74
N ALA A 721 24.69 22.48 -36.66
CA ALA A 721 23.41 21.78 -36.55
C ALA A 721 23.16 20.86 -37.76
N VAL A 722 23.42 21.34 -38.98
CA VAL A 722 23.36 20.53 -40.21
C VAL A 722 24.30 19.33 -40.12
N LYS A 723 25.55 19.54 -39.70
CA LYS A 723 26.55 18.47 -39.57
C LYS A 723 26.13 17.40 -38.56
N GLN A 724 25.54 17.78 -37.41
CA GLN A 724 25.04 16.81 -36.42
C GLN A 724 23.81 16.04 -36.92
N ALA A 725 22.90 16.70 -37.63
CA ALA A 725 21.75 16.04 -38.26
C ALA A 725 22.20 15.04 -39.34
N GLU A 726 23.08 15.47 -40.23
CA GLU A 726 23.68 14.66 -41.29
C GLU A 726 24.40 13.43 -40.74
N LYS A 727 25.13 13.60 -39.64
CA LYS A 727 25.77 12.49 -38.93
C LYS A 727 24.74 11.49 -38.42
N ALA A 728 23.64 11.94 -37.83
CA ALA A 728 22.57 11.06 -37.37
C ALA A 728 21.88 10.32 -38.54
N HIS A 729 21.62 11.00 -39.66
CA HIS A 729 21.10 10.36 -40.88
C HIS A 729 22.06 9.31 -41.44
N HIS A 730 23.37 9.54 -41.35
CA HIS A 730 24.37 8.55 -41.76
C HIS A 730 24.30 7.27 -40.89
N TYR A 731 24.14 7.40 -39.56
CA TYR A 731 23.93 6.24 -38.69
C TYR A 731 22.65 5.48 -39.05
N MET A 732 21.55 6.21 -39.30
CA MET A 732 20.27 5.62 -39.74
C MET A 732 20.44 4.83 -41.05
N LEU A 733 21.02 5.45 -42.09
CA LEU A 733 21.23 4.81 -43.39
C LEU A 733 22.15 3.59 -43.29
N LYS A 734 23.22 3.67 -42.49
CA LYS A 734 24.12 2.55 -42.23
C LYS A 734 23.41 1.38 -41.55
N TRP A 735 22.47 1.66 -40.64
CA TRP A 735 21.67 0.63 -40.00
C TRP A 735 20.71 -0.02 -41.00
N LEU A 736 19.96 0.80 -41.74
CA LEU A 736 19.00 0.31 -42.73
C LEU A 736 19.68 -0.51 -43.84
N SER A 737 20.84 -0.09 -44.35
CA SER A 737 21.58 -0.83 -45.37
C SER A 737 22.13 -2.18 -44.89
N LYS A 738 22.37 -2.32 -43.59
CA LYS A 738 22.83 -3.60 -43.04
C LYS A 738 21.72 -4.66 -43.00
N TYR A 739 20.47 -4.28 -42.71
CA TYR A 739 19.41 -5.24 -42.41
C TYR A 739 18.24 -5.24 -43.40
N VAL A 740 17.99 -4.13 -44.11
CA VAL A 740 16.93 -4.05 -45.14
C VAL A 740 17.56 -4.45 -46.48
N SER A 741 17.85 -5.74 -46.62
CA SER A 741 18.37 -6.33 -47.85
C SER A 741 17.53 -7.55 -48.26
N VAL A 742 17.60 -7.95 -49.52
CA VAL A 742 16.92 -9.16 -50.02
C VAL A 742 17.72 -10.38 -49.57
N THR A 743 17.15 -11.23 -48.71
CA THR A 743 17.77 -12.51 -48.35
C THR A 743 17.41 -13.58 -49.39
N ARG A 744 18.23 -14.63 -49.52
CA ARG A 744 18.04 -15.72 -50.50
C ARG A 744 16.67 -16.42 -50.39
N ASP A 745 16.01 -16.34 -49.24
CA ASP A 745 14.69 -16.96 -48.99
C ASP A 745 13.52 -16.20 -49.65
N ASP A 746 13.67 -14.91 -49.94
CA ASP A 746 12.62 -14.08 -50.54
C ASP A 746 12.43 -14.35 -52.06
N VAL A 747 13.33 -15.13 -52.68
CA VAL A 747 13.26 -15.49 -54.11
C VAL A 747 12.35 -16.71 -54.37
N HIS A 748 12.13 -17.56 -53.37
CA HIS A 748 11.30 -18.77 -53.51
C HIS A 748 9.81 -18.56 -53.25
N SER A 749 9.39 -17.41 -52.71
CA SER A 749 7.98 -17.12 -52.40
C SER A 749 7.20 -16.41 -53.52
N CYS A 750 7.83 -16.11 -54.67
CA CYS A 750 7.18 -15.50 -55.84
C CYS A 750 6.93 -16.46 -57.01
N SER A 751 7.08 -17.76 -56.83
CA SER A 751 6.76 -18.77 -57.83
C SER A 751 5.77 -19.80 -57.29
N HIS A 752 4.53 -19.39 -57.03
CA HIS A 752 3.33 -20.25 -57.05
C HIS A 752 2.06 -19.43 -57.28
#